data_AF-A0A6P4XWE3-F1
#
_entry.id   AF-A0A6P4XWE3-F1
#
_cell.length_a   1.000
_cell.length_b   1.000
_cell.length_c   1.000
_cell.angle_alpha   90.00
_cell.angle_beta   90.00
_cell.angle_gamma   90.00
#
_symmetry.space_group_name_H-M   'P 1'
#
loop_
_entity.id
_entity.type
_entity.pdbx_description
1 polymer ?
#
loop_
_entity_poly.entity_id
_entity_poly.type
_entity_poly.pdbx_seq_one_letter_code
_entity_poly.pdbx_strand_id
1 'polypeptide(L)'
;MAEQAQFETLLANLMSPDNDVRKQAETMYDGIPVANRAQFLLQASRNANAAAEVRQMGAVLLRRLLTMSFEEAWPTFPPELQAAIKTQLLAGIQQETTPNVRRKICDATAELARNLMGDDGTNHWPEALKFLFECASSQDPALKESALNIFCSIPGIFGNQQAHYLEVIKQMLYQCMTDQTSPQVRRLAAKATANFILENENDATLQRQLSDLLPGILQSLSESASTQDDDCVLKSMIDLAENTPKYLRLQLDSVLNINLQILSNPDLPDQWRHLGLEVIVTLAETAPAMVRKRAKIVPLLIPQVMALMVDLEEEEDWATSDEAEDEDSDSNAIAGETGLDRLACGLGGKTVLPHVSAALPQMLQNVDWRYRHAALMAISAIGEGCHNQMQAVLPSVVDAVLPFLQDQHPRVRYAACNALGQMATDFAPLFQKKFIDKVIRGLLIVLDDFQHPRVQAHAGAALVNFSEDCPKSLLLPYLDPILAKLEQVLSVKIQEVVAKGTKMVLEQVVTTIAAVADTSEDAFVQYYDRFMPSLKLLMQSANSKELRLLRGKTIECISLIGLAVGTQKFMQDASDVMQMLLATQTDSQAQEMDDDDPQMSFMISAWARMCKLLGKQFQQYLPVVMTPLLKAAAIKPEVALLDEDDMKQVNEDDGWQFVSLSDQQSFGIRTTGLEEKSTACQMLVCYARELKEAFADYTEQVVKLMVPLLKFYFHDVVRLSAAEIMPCLIECATIKGEAYVREMWNFMCPEIIAAMGTEPESDVLSQLMESFAKCVELLGKGCLSNEQLTSLGKTLNDHLEAHFHKQDERQERRKDEDYDEVVEESLQEQNEDDIYMLSKVSDIIHSLLGTHREEMLPFFEQLMPHFIKLLTPGRPWSDRQWGLCIWDDVIEYCGPVSFKYQEYFLQPMVAAITDKNAEVRQAAAYGCGVMAQFGGENYAQALREALPRLTQVIQDPESREVENLPPTENAISAVTKMMKYQPGSLEMDSILQHWLSWLPVKEDKEECVHIYNFLCDLVESNNVIVLGPNNSNLPRVLGIIADGVAADAHSQDQGLTQRLTTIVRQMQGSGDLWTTCTAQLTPDQQQALVSFMETPQT
;
A
#
# COMPACT_ATOMS: atom_id res chain seq x y z
N MET A 1 -4.18 -39.10 -44.87
CA MET A 1 -5.45 -38.59 -45.47
C MET A 1 -6.67 -38.99 -44.65
N ALA A 2 -6.92 -40.27 -44.33
CA ALA A 2 -8.09 -40.65 -43.52
C ALA A 2 -8.05 -40.11 -42.06
N GLU A 3 -6.89 -40.20 -41.39
CA GLU A 3 -6.70 -39.68 -40.03
C GLU A 3 -6.77 -38.14 -39.96
N GLN A 4 -6.27 -37.44 -40.97
CA GLN A 4 -6.34 -35.98 -41.06
C GLN A 4 -7.79 -35.47 -41.20
N ALA A 5 -8.62 -36.13 -42.02
CA ALA A 5 -10.03 -35.77 -42.16
C ALA A 5 -10.83 -36.03 -40.86
N GLN A 6 -10.46 -37.07 -40.10
CA GLN A 6 -11.03 -37.31 -38.77
C GLN A 6 -10.61 -36.21 -37.78
N PHE A 7 -9.36 -35.76 -37.84
CA PHE A 7 -8.88 -34.67 -37.00
C PHE A 7 -9.55 -33.32 -37.34
N GLU A 8 -9.77 -33.01 -38.61
CA GLU A 8 -10.53 -31.82 -39.02
C GLU A 8 -11.99 -31.87 -38.51
N THR A 9 -12.60 -33.05 -38.49
CA THR A 9 -13.92 -33.26 -37.89
C THR A 9 -13.88 -33.06 -36.37
N LEU A 10 -12.81 -33.51 -35.71
CA LEU A 10 -12.59 -33.28 -34.28
C LEU A 10 -12.48 -31.79 -33.96
N LEU A 11 -11.72 -31.01 -34.76
CA LEU A 11 -11.63 -29.55 -34.60
C LEU A 11 -12.98 -28.85 -34.80
N ALA A 12 -13.79 -29.32 -35.75
CA ALA A 12 -15.15 -28.80 -35.93
C ALA A 12 -16.03 -29.09 -34.69
N ASN A 13 -15.89 -30.26 -34.08
CA ASN A 13 -16.63 -30.63 -32.87
C ASN A 13 -16.22 -29.81 -31.64
N LEU A 14 -14.97 -29.34 -31.55
CA LEU A 14 -14.53 -28.42 -30.49
C LEU A 14 -15.27 -27.06 -30.55
N MET A 15 -15.78 -26.68 -31.72
CA MET A 15 -16.55 -25.45 -31.93
C MET A 15 -18.08 -25.70 -31.89
N SER A 16 -18.51 -26.90 -31.47
CA SER A 16 -19.93 -27.23 -31.37
C SER A 16 -20.62 -26.38 -30.29
N PRO A 17 -21.85 -25.87 -30.54
CA PRO A 17 -22.65 -25.24 -29.51
C PRO A 17 -23.19 -26.25 -28.46
N ASP A 18 -23.10 -27.55 -28.74
CA ASP A 18 -23.47 -28.62 -27.81
C ASP A 18 -22.29 -28.96 -26.87
N ASN A 19 -22.49 -28.72 -25.57
CA ASN A 19 -21.51 -28.96 -24.52
C ASN A 19 -21.05 -30.41 -24.43
N ASP A 20 -21.91 -31.40 -24.67
CA ASP A 20 -21.55 -32.81 -24.58
C ASP A 20 -20.60 -33.19 -25.72
N VAL A 21 -20.89 -32.70 -26.93
CA VAL A 21 -20.05 -32.89 -28.12
C VAL A 21 -18.69 -32.20 -27.94
N ARG A 22 -18.68 -30.96 -27.43
CA ARG A 22 -17.46 -30.18 -27.19
C ARG A 22 -16.57 -30.85 -26.14
N LYS A 23 -17.13 -31.22 -24.98
CA LYS A 23 -16.37 -31.87 -23.88
C LYS A 23 -15.82 -33.24 -24.28
N GLN A 24 -16.58 -33.99 -25.07
CA GLN A 24 -16.09 -35.25 -25.64
C GLN A 24 -14.93 -35.01 -26.62
N ALA A 25 -15.02 -33.98 -27.47
CA ALA A 25 -13.97 -33.61 -28.40
C ALA A 25 -12.71 -33.10 -27.69
N GLU A 26 -12.83 -32.31 -26.62
CA GLU A 26 -11.71 -31.86 -25.77
C GLU A 26 -10.96 -33.07 -25.18
N THR A 27 -11.71 -34.01 -24.58
CA THR A 27 -11.12 -35.24 -24.02
C THR A 27 -10.39 -36.07 -25.09
N MET A 28 -10.97 -36.17 -26.29
CA MET A 28 -10.33 -36.86 -27.42
C MET A 28 -9.08 -36.14 -27.91
N TYR A 29 -9.12 -34.81 -28.00
CA TYR A 29 -7.99 -33.96 -28.39
C TYR A 29 -6.83 -34.12 -27.39
N ASP A 30 -7.12 -34.08 -26.09
CA ASP A 30 -6.13 -34.21 -25.03
C ASP A 30 -5.49 -35.60 -24.95
N GLY A 31 -6.20 -36.64 -25.39
CA GLY A 31 -5.67 -37.99 -25.54
C GLY A 31 -4.68 -38.19 -26.70
N ILE A 32 -4.55 -37.23 -27.63
CA ILE A 32 -3.65 -37.35 -28.79
C ILE A 32 -2.21 -37.02 -28.37
N PRO A 33 -1.22 -37.87 -28.68
CA PRO A 33 0.19 -37.58 -28.41
C PRO A 33 0.64 -36.24 -29.00
N VAL A 34 1.36 -35.45 -28.21
CA VAL A 34 1.71 -34.04 -28.52
C VAL A 34 2.37 -33.87 -29.89
N ALA A 35 3.30 -34.76 -30.28
CA ALA A 35 3.95 -34.70 -31.59
C ALA A 35 2.98 -34.91 -32.77
N ASN A 36 2.04 -35.86 -32.63
CA ASN A 36 1.02 -36.11 -33.64
C ASN A 36 0.02 -34.95 -33.69
N ARG A 37 -0.33 -34.40 -32.52
CA ARG A 37 -1.20 -33.24 -32.39
C ARG A 37 -0.62 -32.04 -33.13
N ALA A 38 0.66 -31.70 -32.90
CA ALA A 38 1.36 -30.62 -33.60
C ALA A 38 1.37 -30.83 -35.12
N GLN A 39 1.62 -32.06 -35.58
CA GLN A 39 1.59 -32.40 -37.01
C GLN A 39 0.19 -32.23 -37.63
N PHE A 40 -0.87 -32.70 -36.95
CA PHE A 40 -2.23 -32.60 -37.46
C PHE A 40 -2.76 -31.16 -37.45
N LEU A 41 -2.43 -30.38 -36.41
CA LEU A 41 -2.75 -28.95 -36.32
C LEU A 41 -2.09 -28.15 -37.45
N LEU A 42 -0.79 -28.40 -37.70
CA LEU A 42 -0.06 -27.79 -38.81
C LEU A 42 -0.71 -28.12 -40.17
N GLN A 43 -1.10 -29.37 -40.40
CA GLN A 43 -1.77 -29.78 -41.64
C GLN A 43 -3.16 -29.16 -41.78
N ALA A 44 -3.94 -29.12 -40.68
CA ALA A 44 -5.28 -28.55 -40.66
C ALA A 44 -5.25 -27.05 -40.98
N SER A 45 -4.34 -26.29 -40.38
CA SER A 45 -4.20 -24.85 -40.62
C SER A 45 -3.91 -24.49 -42.09
N ARG A 46 -3.29 -25.40 -42.85
CA ARG A 46 -2.86 -25.17 -44.24
C ARG A 46 -3.76 -25.82 -45.29
N ASN A 47 -4.72 -26.66 -44.90
CA ASN A 47 -5.56 -27.36 -45.85
C ASN A 47 -6.55 -26.39 -46.50
N ALA A 48 -6.22 -25.86 -47.68
CA ALA A 48 -7.05 -24.92 -48.42
C ALA A 48 -8.48 -25.44 -48.75
N ASN A 49 -8.72 -26.75 -48.64
CA ASN A 49 -10.05 -27.34 -48.83
C ASN A 49 -10.87 -27.46 -47.53
N ALA A 50 -10.27 -27.20 -46.36
CA ALA A 50 -10.95 -27.17 -45.09
C ALA A 50 -11.66 -25.82 -44.85
N ALA A 51 -12.69 -25.81 -44.01
CA ALA A 51 -13.40 -24.59 -43.63
C ALA A 51 -12.47 -23.59 -42.92
N ALA A 52 -12.68 -22.29 -43.11
CA ALA A 52 -11.80 -21.25 -42.57
C ALA A 52 -11.71 -21.30 -41.04
N GLU A 53 -12.82 -21.62 -40.38
CA GLU A 53 -12.97 -21.77 -38.94
C GLU A 53 -12.12 -22.93 -38.41
N VAL A 54 -12.09 -24.06 -39.15
CA VAL A 54 -11.26 -25.23 -38.81
C VAL A 54 -9.77 -24.90 -38.96
N ARG A 55 -9.40 -24.16 -40.01
CA ARG A 55 -8.01 -23.71 -40.22
C ARG A 55 -7.58 -22.73 -39.13
N GLN A 56 -8.45 -21.79 -38.77
CA GLN A 56 -8.24 -20.83 -37.69
C GLN A 56 -8.05 -21.54 -36.35
N MET A 57 -8.95 -22.47 -36.00
CA MET A 57 -8.83 -23.28 -34.78
C MET A 57 -7.53 -24.10 -34.77
N GLY A 58 -7.15 -24.67 -35.91
CA GLY A 58 -5.88 -25.38 -36.06
C GLY A 58 -4.65 -24.50 -35.78
N ALA A 59 -4.66 -23.25 -36.24
CA ALA A 59 -3.57 -22.29 -35.98
C ALA A 59 -3.55 -21.82 -34.51
N VAL A 60 -4.71 -21.52 -33.91
CA VAL A 60 -4.84 -21.10 -32.50
C VAL A 60 -4.36 -22.20 -31.55
N LEU A 61 -4.81 -23.43 -31.76
CA LEU A 61 -4.39 -24.56 -30.94
C LEU A 61 -2.92 -24.92 -31.13
N LEU A 62 -2.36 -24.71 -32.33
CA LEU A 62 -0.92 -24.86 -32.56
C LEU A 62 -0.13 -23.82 -31.76
N ARG A 63 -0.56 -22.55 -31.76
CA ARG A 63 0.03 -21.50 -30.92
C ARG A 63 -0.04 -21.89 -29.44
N ARG A 64 -1.21 -22.26 -28.92
CA ARG A 64 -1.39 -22.67 -27.51
C ARG A 64 -0.48 -23.84 -27.12
N LEU A 65 -0.31 -24.83 -27.99
CA LEU A 65 0.61 -25.95 -27.76
C LEU A 65 2.07 -25.47 -27.65
N LEU A 66 2.48 -24.55 -28.52
CA LEU A 66 3.81 -23.93 -28.49
C LEU A 66 4.00 -23.00 -27.30
N THR A 67 2.95 -22.42 -26.74
CA THR A 67 3.05 -21.62 -25.52
C THR A 67 3.16 -22.48 -24.27
N MET A 68 2.24 -23.44 -24.09
CA MET A 68 2.09 -24.14 -22.81
C MET A 68 3.01 -25.34 -22.63
N SER A 69 3.57 -25.88 -23.72
CA SER A 69 4.27 -27.17 -23.68
C SER A 69 5.58 -27.17 -24.46
N PHE A 70 6.15 -26.03 -24.84
CA PHE A 70 7.33 -26.01 -25.69
C PHE A 70 8.53 -26.75 -25.09
N GLU A 71 8.91 -26.44 -23.85
CA GLU A 71 10.09 -27.02 -23.20
C GLU A 71 10.01 -28.55 -23.09
N GLU A 72 8.82 -29.09 -22.82
CA GLU A 72 8.59 -30.53 -22.73
C GLU A 72 8.41 -31.18 -24.10
N ALA A 73 7.67 -30.53 -25.01
CA ALA A 73 7.23 -31.10 -26.27
C ALA A 73 8.29 -30.99 -27.37
N TRP A 74 8.85 -29.79 -27.56
CA TRP A 74 9.71 -29.49 -28.71
C TRP A 74 10.95 -30.39 -28.80
N PRO A 75 11.67 -30.70 -27.69
CA PRO A 75 12.81 -31.62 -27.73
C PRO A 75 12.42 -33.06 -28.11
N THR A 76 11.16 -33.46 -27.89
CA THR A 76 10.67 -34.81 -28.23
C THR A 76 10.26 -34.95 -29.70
N PHE A 77 10.10 -33.84 -30.42
CA PHE A 77 9.70 -33.86 -31.82
C PHE A 77 10.84 -34.38 -32.71
N PRO A 78 10.56 -35.25 -33.70
CA PRO A 78 11.56 -35.66 -34.67
C PRO A 78 12.16 -34.44 -35.41
N PRO A 79 13.46 -34.42 -35.75
CA PRO A 79 14.08 -33.31 -36.46
C PRO A 79 13.38 -32.96 -37.78
N GLU A 80 12.83 -33.96 -38.47
CA GLU A 80 12.02 -33.77 -39.68
C GLU A 80 10.72 -33.01 -39.41
N LEU A 81 10.07 -33.27 -38.27
CA LEU A 81 8.86 -32.55 -37.85
C LEU A 81 9.18 -31.12 -37.44
N GLN A 82 10.25 -30.89 -36.66
CA GLN A 82 10.71 -29.53 -36.31
C GLN A 82 11.02 -28.70 -37.57
N ALA A 83 11.74 -29.28 -38.54
CA ALA A 83 12.03 -28.64 -39.81
C ALA A 83 10.76 -28.39 -40.65
N ALA A 84 9.82 -29.35 -40.63
CA ALA A 84 8.53 -29.21 -41.31
C ALA A 84 7.68 -28.10 -40.70
N ILE A 85 7.55 -28.01 -39.37
CA ILE A 85 6.81 -26.94 -38.69
C ILE A 85 7.38 -25.58 -39.10
N LYS A 86 8.71 -25.39 -38.97
CA LYS A 86 9.40 -24.16 -39.39
C LYS A 86 9.10 -23.79 -40.84
N THR A 87 9.36 -24.70 -41.78
CA THR A 87 9.20 -24.40 -43.21
C THR A 87 7.74 -24.17 -43.60
N GLN A 88 6.83 -24.96 -43.04
CA GLN A 88 5.42 -24.95 -43.44
C GLN A 88 4.65 -23.77 -42.84
N LEU A 89 5.00 -23.28 -41.65
CA LEU A 89 4.41 -22.06 -41.11
C LEU A 89 4.69 -20.86 -42.02
N LEU A 90 5.96 -20.65 -42.41
CA LEU A 90 6.36 -19.57 -43.33
C LEU A 90 5.67 -19.70 -44.70
N ALA A 91 5.62 -20.92 -45.25
CA ALA A 91 4.92 -21.18 -46.51
C ALA A 91 3.40 -20.98 -46.38
N GLY A 92 2.82 -21.29 -45.22
CA GLY A 92 1.40 -21.09 -44.89
C GLY A 92 1.02 -19.61 -44.98
N ILE A 93 1.85 -18.72 -44.42
CA ILE A 93 1.62 -17.27 -44.48
C ILE A 93 1.59 -16.76 -45.93
N GLN A 94 2.49 -17.25 -46.80
CA GLN A 94 2.54 -16.83 -48.21
C GLN A 94 1.35 -17.34 -49.04
N GLN A 95 0.82 -18.51 -48.69
CA GLN A 95 -0.22 -19.19 -49.46
C GLN A 95 -1.63 -18.83 -48.97
N GLU A 96 -1.79 -18.42 -47.72
CA GLU A 96 -3.09 -18.13 -47.12
C GLU A 96 -3.72 -16.89 -47.75
N THR A 97 -4.99 -16.96 -48.10
CA THR A 97 -5.74 -15.85 -48.72
C THR A 97 -6.72 -15.19 -47.76
N THR A 98 -7.08 -15.87 -46.68
CA THR A 98 -8.01 -15.35 -45.66
C THR A 98 -7.23 -14.57 -44.59
N PRO A 99 -7.46 -13.25 -44.41
CA PRO A 99 -6.68 -12.42 -43.48
C PRO A 99 -6.65 -12.93 -42.04
N ASN A 100 -7.81 -13.32 -41.48
CA ASN A 100 -7.89 -13.82 -40.10
C ASN A 100 -7.10 -15.11 -39.88
N VAL A 101 -7.18 -16.06 -40.81
CA VAL A 101 -6.40 -17.31 -40.75
C VAL A 101 -4.91 -16.99 -40.86
N ARG A 102 -4.53 -16.08 -41.78
CA ARG A 102 -3.13 -15.66 -41.95
C ARG A 102 -2.57 -15.04 -40.67
N ARG A 103 -3.35 -14.18 -40.00
CA ARG A 103 -2.98 -13.59 -38.70
C ARG A 103 -2.72 -14.67 -37.65
N LYS A 104 -3.64 -15.63 -37.46
CA LYS A 104 -3.41 -16.72 -36.49
C LYS A 104 -2.21 -17.60 -36.82
N ILE A 105 -1.86 -17.77 -38.10
CA ILE A 105 -0.60 -18.44 -38.51
C ILE A 105 0.62 -17.56 -38.17
N CYS A 106 0.54 -16.23 -38.35
CA CYS A 106 1.56 -15.29 -37.88
C CYS A 106 1.77 -15.39 -36.37
N ASP A 107 0.70 -15.45 -35.58
CA ASP A 107 0.78 -15.57 -34.11
C ASP A 107 1.49 -16.88 -33.71
N ALA A 108 1.14 -18.01 -34.33
CA ALA A 108 1.83 -19.29 -34.10
C ALA A 108 3.30 -19.26 -34.56
N THR A 109 3.61 -18.50 -35.62
CA THR A 109 4.98 -18.32 -36.13
C THR A 109 5.82 -17.48 -35.17
N ALA A 110 5.26 -16.40 -34.64
CA ALA A 110 5.89 -15.55 -33.65
C ALA A 110 6.16 -16.32 -32.34
N GLU A 111 5.18 -17.11 -31.89
CA GLU A 111 5.33 -17.97 -30.71
C GLU A 111 6.47 -18.97 -30.87
N LEU A 112 6.57 -19.63 -32.03
CA LEU A 112 7.67 -20.54 -32.30
C LEU A 112 9.02 -19.80 -32.36
N ALA A 113 9.05 -18.61 -32.97
CA ALA A 113 10.26 -17.81 -33.03
C ALA A 113 10.74 -17.39 -31.63
N ARG A 114 9.82 -17.03 -30.73
CA ARG A 114 10.11 -16.65 -29.34
C ARG A 114 10.78 -17.80 -28.59
N ASN A 115 10.16 -18.97 -28.64
CA ASN A 115 10.67 -20.16 -27.98
C ASN A 115 11.99 -20.70 -28.59
N LEU A 116 12.36 -20.29 -29.81
CA LEU A 116 13.63 -20.64 -30.44
C LEU A 116 14.74 -19.61 -30.18
N MET A 117 14.49 -18.59 -29.36
CA MET A 117 15.53 -17.73 -28.81
C MET A 117 16.25 -18.49 -27.69
N GLY A 118 17.58 -18.58 -27.77
CA GLY A 118 18.40 -19.16 -26.71
C GLY A 118 18.50 -18.25 -25.49
N ASP A 119 18.81 -18.84 -24.33
CA ASP A 119 19.07 -18.10 -23.07
C ASP A 119 20.22 -17.08 -23.20
N ASP A 120 21.12 -17.27 -24.18
CA ASP A 120 22.21 -16.36 -24.52
C ASP A 120 21.80 -15.25 -25.51
N GLY A 121 20.51 -15.17 -25.86
CA GLY A 121 19.95 -14.25 -26.83
C GLY A 121 20.25 -14.64 -28.29
N THR A 122 20.68 -15.87 -28.58
CA THR A 122 20.93 -16.31 -29.96
C THR A 122 19.64 -16.79 -30.62
N ASN A 123 19.32 -16.27 -31.80
CA ASN A 123 18.18 -16.75 -32.60
C ASN A 123 18.54 -18.06 -33.35
N HIS A 124 17.85 -19.16 -33.03
CA HIS A 124 18.07 -20.48 -33.67
C HIS A 124 17.22 -20.74 -34.93
N TRP A 125 16.50 -19.73 -35.42
CA TRP A 125 15.66 -19.77 -36.61
C TRP A 125 15.90 -18.58 -37.57
N PRO A 126 17.10 -18.49 -38.18
CA PRO A 126 17.47 -17.38 -39.05
C PRO A 126 16.59 -17.25 -40.31
N GLU A 127 15.94 -18.35 -40.75
CA GLU A 127 14.99 -18.32 -41.86
C GLU A 127 13.76 -17.46 -41.56
N ALA A 128 13.30 -17.41 -40.31
CA ALA A 128 12.19 -16.54 -39.91
C ALA A 128 12.58 -15.06 -39.99
N LEU A 129 13.79 -14.71 -39.57
CA LEU A 129 14.33 -13.34 -39.72
C LEU A 129 14.42 -12.92 -41.18
N LYS A 130 14.98 -13.79 -42.03
CA LYS A 130 15.05 -13.55 -43.47
C LYS A 130 13.64 -13.36 -44.08
N PHE A 131 12.71 -14.23 -43.70
CA PHE A 131 11.32 -14.17 -44.15
C PHE A 131 10.65 -12.85 -43.76
N LEU A 132 10.84 -12.38 -42.52
CA LEU A 132 10.29 -11.14 -42.02
C LEU A 132 10.72 -9.93 -42.89
N PHE A 133 12.01 -9.80 -43.19
CA PHE A 133 12.52 -8.73 -44.04
C PHE A 133 12.04 -8.83 -45.50
N GLU A 134 11.96 -10.04 -46.06
CA GLU A 134 11.43 -10.28 -47.41
C GLU A 134 9.95 -9.87 -47.51
N CYS A 135 9.15 -10.25 -46.51
CA CYS A 135 7.73 -9.89 -46.44
C CYS A 135 7.51 -8.39 -46.23
N ALA A 136 8.28 -7.74 -45.34
CA ALA A 136 8.18 -6.29 -45.12
C ALA A 136 8.58 -5.47 -46.37
N SER A 137 9.49 -6.00 -47.20
CA SER A 137 9.93 -5.38 -48.46
C SER A 137 9.04 -5.73 -49.66
N SER A 138 8.03 -6.59 -49.48
CA SER A 138 7.14 -7.05 -50.56
C SER A 138 6.32 -5.89 -51.14
N GLN A 139 5.83 -6.04 -52.37
CA GLN A 139 4.84 -5.12 -52.95
C GLN A 139 3.40 -5.52 -52.59
N ASP A 140 3.20 -6.71 -52.01
CA ASP A 140 1.91 -7.18 -51.53
C ASP A 140 1.64 -6.66 -50.11
N PRO A 141 0.64 -5.78 -49.90
CA PRO A 141 0.31 -5.24 -48.59
C PRO A 141 0.03 -6.33 -47.56
N ALA A 142 -0.59 -7.44 -47.97
CA ALA A 142 -0.98 -8.49 -47.05
C ALA A 142 0.24 -9.29 -46.54
N LEU A 143 1.37 -9.29 -47.27
CA LEU A 143 2.63 -9.84 -46.77
C LEU A 143 3.37 -8.86 -45.85
N LYS A 144 3.26 -7.55 -46.11
CA LYS A 144 3.77 -6.53 -45.17
C LYS A 144 3.05 -6.62 -43.82
N GLU A 145 1.72 -6.74 -43.84
CA GLU A 145 0.91 -6.94 -42.65
C GLU A 145 1.35 -8.18 -41.86
N SER A 146 1.62 -9.30 -42.54
CA SER A 146 2.14 -10.50 -41.88
C SER A 146 3.50 -10.32 -41.23
N ALA A 147 4.43 -9.61 -41.87
CA ALA A 147 5.73 -9.30 -41.28
C ALA A 147 5.59 -8.44 -40.01
N LEU A 148 4.73 -7.41 -40.08
CA LEU A 148 4.50 -6.49 -38.97
C LEU A 148 3.77 -7.17 -37.80
N ASN A 149 2.80 -8.06 -38.07
CA ASN A 149 2.13 -8.84 -37.03
C ASN A 149 3.12 -9.73 -36.27
N ILE A 150 4.00 -10.45 -36.98
CA ILE A 150 5.05 -11.25 -36.34
C ILE A 150 5.95 -10.35 -35.49
N PHE A 151 6.38 -9.22 -36.04
CA PHE A 151 7.25 -8.28 -35.33
C PHE A 151 6.57 -7.66 -34.09
N CYS A 152 5.27 -7.35 -34.15
CA CYS A 152 4.52 -6.86 -32.98
C CYS A 152 4.49 -7.89 -31.84
N SER A 153 4.42 -9.18 -32.17
CA SER A 153 4.38 -10.28 -31.18
C SER A 153 5.76 -10.68 -30.67
N ILE A 154 6.83 -10.42 -31.42
CA ILE A 154 8.21 -10.65 -30.98
C ILE A 154 9.16 -9.55 -31.52
N PRO A 155 9.15 -8.35 -30.89
CA PRO A 155 10.04 -7.27 -31.32
C PRO A 155 11.53 -7.62 -31.16
N GLY A 156 11.86 -8.42 -30.14
CA GLY A 156 13.21 -8.90 -29.82
C GLY A 156 13.75 -10.06 -30.68
N ILE A 157 13.13 -10.39 -31.82
CA ILE A 157 13.51 -11.54 -32.67
C ILE A 157 14.98 -11.54 -33.12
N PHE A 158 15.68 -10.41 -33.08
CA PHE A 158 17.09 -10.28 -33.48
C PHE A 158 18.07 -10.71 -32.38
N GLY A 159 17.64 -10.77 -31.12
CA GLY A 159 18.47 -11.12 -29.97
C GLY A 159 19.78 -10.34 -29.92
N ASN A 160 20.89 -11.05 -29.73
CA ASN A 160 22.24 -10.45 -29.67
C ASN A 160 22.71 -9.76 -30.97
N GLN A 161 21.99 -9.91 -32.09
CA GLN A 161 22.28 -9.23 -33.36
C GLN A 161 21.51 -7.92 -33.54
N GLN A 162 20.66 -7.52 -32.58
CA GLN A 162 19.82 -6.32 -32.69
C GLN A 162 20.61 -5.07 -33.09
N ALA A 163 21.73 -4.79 -32.44
CA ALA A 163 22.57 -3.63 -32.74
C ALA A 163 23.10 -3.62 -34.20
N HIS A 164 23.27 -4.79 -34.81
CA HIS A 164 23.69 -4.91 -36.21
C HIS A 164 22.55 -4.58 -37.19
N TYR A 165 21.32 -4.99 -36.86
CA TYR A 165 20.15 -4.79 -37.72
C TYR A 165 19.38 -3.50 -37.47
N LEU A 166 19.72 -2.72 -36.43
CA LEU A 166 18.94 -1.56 -35.99
C LEU A 166 18.62 -0.56 -37.11
N GLU A 167 19.60 -0.22 -37.95
CA GLU A 167 19.38 0.67 -39.12
C GLU A 167 18.41 0.07 -40.15
N VAL A 168 18.45 -1.26 -40.34
CA VAL A 168 17.55 -1.97 -41.26
C VAL A 168 16.14 -2.02 -40.69
N ILE A 169 16.00 -2.29 -39.38
CA ILE A 169 14.72 -2.27 -38.66
C ILE A 169 14.09 -0.88 -38.76
N LYS A 170 14.87 0.17 -38.49
CA LYS A 170 14.44 1.56 -38.60
C LYS A 170 13.94 1.89 -40.01
N GLN A 171 14.70 1.52 -41.05
CA GLN A 171 14.31 1.75 -42.44
C GLN A 171 13.04 0.98 -42.81
N MET A 172 12.90 -0.27 -42.36
CA MET A 172 11.72 -1.10 -42.58
C MET A 172 10.48 -0.45 -41.97
N LEU A 173 10.53 -0.09 -40.68
CA LEU A 173 9.41 0.55 -39.97
C LEU A 173 9.03 1.88 -40.63
N TYR A 174 10.01 2.71 -40.97
CA TYR A 174 9.77 3.99 -41.67
C TYR A 174 9.08 3.80 -43.03
N GLN A 175 9.52 2.82 -43.84
CA GLN A 175 8.92 2.55 -45.15
C GLN A 175 7.48 2.03 -45.02
N CYS A 176 7.21 1.14 -44.06
CA CYS A 176 5.85 0.65 -43.81
C CYS A 176 4.92 1.75 -43.26
N MET A 177 5.44 2.61 -42.39
CA MET A 177 4.68 3.71 -41.79
C MET A 177 4.34 4.84 -42.79
N THR A 178 5.12 4.95 -43.87
CA THR A 178 4.88 5.90 -44.97
C THR A 178 4.23 5.25 -46.21
N ASP A 179 3.85 3.97 -46.11
CA ASP A 179 3.20 3.24 -47.20
C ASP A 179 1.88 3.90 -47.58
N GLN A 180 1.68 4.24 -48.85
CA GLN A 180 0.45 4.92 -49.32
C GLN A 180 -0.63 3.95 -49.81
N THR A 181 -0.33 2.66 -49.87
CA THR A 181 -1.20 1.63 -50.48
C THR A 181 -2.14 0.98 -49.48
N SER A 182 -1.75 0.86 -48.20
CA SER A 182 -2.59 0.26 -47.15
C SER A 182 -2.51 1.04 -45.83
N PRO A 183 -3.65 1.56 -45.30
CA PRO A 183 -3.70 2.16 -43.97
C PRO A 183 -3.40 1.15 -42.86
N GLN A 184 -3.79 -0.13 -43.05
CA GLN A 184 -3.51 -1.19 -42.08
C GLN A 184 -2.01 -1.43 -41.91
N VAL A 185 -1.23 -1.36 -43.00
CA VAL A 185 0.25 -1.46 -42.93
C VAL A 185 0.83 -0.31 -42.11
N ARG A 186 0.34 0.93 -42.28
CA ARG A 186 0.80 2.08 -41.50
C ARG A 186 0.50 1.91 -40.01
N ARG A 187 -0.73 1.50 -39.65
CA ARG A 187 -1.15 1.23 -38.27
C ARG A 187 -0.31 0.14 -37.60
N LEU A 188 -0.14 -0.99 -38.28
CA LEU A 188 0.69 -2.08 -37.76
C LEU A 188 2.16 -1.67 -37.64
N ALA A 189 2.68 -0.81 -38.52
CA ALA A 189 4.03 -0.28 -38.39
C ALA A 189 4.17 0.66 -37.17
N ALA A 190 3.13 1.45 -36.87
CA ALA A 190 3.08 2.26 -35.66
C ALA A 190 3.06 1.39 -34.39
N LYS A 191 2.16 0.39 -34.32
CA LYS A 191 2.11 -0.59 -33.21
C LYS A 191 3.45 -1.34 -33.07
N ALA A 192 4.02 -1.83 -34.17
CA ALA A 192 5.32 -2.50 -34.19
C ALA A 192 6.45 -1.62 -33.64
N THR A 193 6.44 -0.32 -33.99
CA THR A 193 7.44 0.63 -33.48
C THR A 193 7.27 0.83 -31.99
N ALA A 194 6.03 1.00 -31.50
CA ALA A 194 5.76 1.13 -30.08
C ALA A 194 6.23 -0.11 -29.29
N ASN A 195 5.83 -1.31 -29.70
CA ASN A 195 6.25 -2.56 -29.06
C ASN A 195 7.78 -2.75 -29.04
N PHE A 196 8.48 -2.33 -30.09
CA PHE A 196 9.95 -2.41 -30.11
C PHE A 196 10.63 -1.41 -29.18
N ILE A 197 10.02 -0.23 -28.97
CA ILE A 197 10.49 0.72 -27.97
C ILE A 197 10.25 0.18 -26.55
N LEU A 198 9.08 -0.41 -26.31
CA LEU A 198 8.72 -1.00 -25.01
C LEU A 198 9.65 -2.17 -24.63
N GLU A 199 9.93 -3.07 -25.57
CA GLU A 199 10.92 -4.15 -25.40
C GLU A 199 12.32 -3.64 -25.02
N ASN A 200 12.62 -2.38 -25.38
CA ASN A 200 13.90 -1.72 -25.15
C ASN A 200 13.76 -0.50 -24.21
N GLU A 201 12.88 -0.60 -23.22
CA GLU A 201 12.60 0.47 -22.25
C GLU A 201 13.85 1.02 -21.52
N ASN A 202 14.85 0.16 -21.29
CA ASN A 202 16.07 0.51 -20.58
C ASN A 202 17.20 1.02 -21.51
N ASP A 203 17.05 0.96 -22.83
CA ASP A 203 18.05 1.45 -23.80
C ASP A 203 17.70 2.87 -24.30
N ALA A 204 18.05 3.86 -23.49
CA ALA A 204 17.89 5.27 -23.83
C ALA A 204 18.66 5.70 -25.10
N THR A 205 19.68 4.95 -25.53
CA THR A 205 20.44 5.27 -26.76
C THR A 205 19.67 4.82 -27.99
N LEU A 206 19.12 3.61 -27.97
CA LEU A 206 18.24 3.08 -29.01
C LEU A 206 17.00 3.96 -29.18
N GLN A 207 16.33 4.31 -28.08
CA GLN A 207 15.16 5.19 -28.11
C GLN A 207 15.47 6.53 -28.80
N ARG A 208 16.63 7.13 -28.50
CA ARG A 208 17.08 8.36 -29.17
C ARG A 208 17.29 8.16 -30.67
N GLN A 209 17.85 7.03 -31.11
CA GLN A 209 18.09 6.74 -32.53
C GLN A 209 16.81 6.51 -33.33
N LEU A 210 15.72 6.07 -32.68
CA LEU A 210 14.41 5.82 -33.29
C LEU A 210 13.40 6.96 -33.11
N SER A 211 13.82 8.08 -32.53
CA SER A 211 12.94 9.23 -32.25
C SER A 211 12.34 9.88 -33.51
N ASP A 212 12.94 9.68 -34.68
CA ASP A 212 12.45 10.15 -35.97
C ASP A 212 11.30 9.29 -36.56
N LEU A 213 10.96 8.16 -35.94
CA LEU A 213 9.76 7.37 -36.26
C LEU A 213 8.51 7.91 -35.58
N LEU A 214 8.65 8.60 -34.44
CA LEU A 214 7.53 9.13 -33.65
C LEU A 214 6.54 10.00 -34.46
N PRO A 215 6.97 10.91 -35.36
CA PRO A 215 6.03 11.66 -36.19
C PRO A 215 5.10 10.77 -37.04
N GLY A 216 5.55 9.61 -37.51
CA GLY A 216 4.73 8.70 -38.28
C GLY A 216 3.74 7.90 -37.42
N ILE A 217 4.09 7.61 -36.16
CA ILE A 217 3.14 7.07 -35.16
C ILE A 217 2.00 8.09 -34.95
N LEU A 218 2.35 9.35 -34.73
CA LEU A 218 1.37 10.44 -34.55
C LEU A 218 0.49 10.67 -35.77
N GLN A 219 1.05 10.56 -36.98
CA GLN A 219 0.27 10.62 -38.22
C GLN A 219 -0.72 9.46 -38.32
N SER A 220 -0.27 8.24 -37.99
CA SER A 220 -1.11 7.05 -38.00
C SER A 220 -2.24 7.15 -36.97
N LEU A 221 -1.95 7.70 -35.78
CA LEU A 221 -2.96 7.97 -34.75
C LEU A 221 -4.03 8.95 -35.26
N SER A 222 -3.61 10.08 -35.83
CA SER A 222 -4.54 11.10 -36.34
C SER A 222 -5.42 10.56 -37.47
N GLU A 223 -4.86 9.72 -38.35
CA GLU A 223 -5.62 9.03 -39.39
C GLU A 223 -6.64 8.06 -38.79
N SER A 224 -6.21 7.18 -37.88
CA SER A 224 -7.09 6.19 -37.22
C SER A 224 -8.27 6.85 -36.52
N ALA A 225 -8.00 7.93 -35.76
CA ALA A 225 -9.05 8.69 -35.08
C ALA A 225 -10.03 9.34 -36.06
N SER A 226 -9.53 9.85 -37.21
CA SER A 226 -10.37 10.46 -38.24
C SER A 226 -11.27 9.43 -38.95
N THR A 227 -10.79 8.19 -39.13
CA THR A 227 -11.55 7.12 -39.78
C THR A 227 -12.42 6.30 -38.83
N GLN A 228 -12.19 6.41 -37.51
CA GLN A 228 -12.87 5.64 -36.46
C GLN A 228 -12.81 4.12 -36.68
N ASP A 229 -11.66 3.62 -37.18
CA ASP A 229 -11.51 2.25 -37.67
C ASP A 229 -10.90 1.32 -36.60
N ASP A 230 -9.76 1.70 -36.01
CA ASP A 230 -9.01 0.88 -35.05
C ASP A 230 -8.25 1.73 -34.03
N ASP A 231 -8.53 1.51 -32.74
CA ASP A 231 -7.96 2.24 -31.59
C ASP A 231 -6.59 1.72 -31.13
N CYS A 232 -6.04 0.70 -31.79
CA CYS A 232 -4.81 0.04 -31.36
C CYS A 232 -3.59 0.98 -31.25
N VAL A 233 -3.47 1.96 -32.15
CA VAL A 233 -2.36 2.93 -32.11
C VAL A 233 -2.50 3.86 -30.91
N LEU A 234 -3.73 4.19 -30.51
CA LEU A 234 -3.98 5.03 -29.33
C LEU A 234 -3.66 4.26 -28.05
N LYS A 235 -4.03 2.97 -27.96
CA LYS A 235 -3.61 2.08 -26.86
C LYS A 235 -2.09 1.95 -26.77
N SER A 236 -1.41 1.73 -27.89
CA SER A 236 0.06 1.73 -27.92
C SER A 236 0.69 3.06 -27.49
N MET A 237 0.00 4.18 -27.66
CA MET A 237 0.47 5.48 -27.15
C MET A 237 0.33 5.58 -25.62
N ILE A 238 -0.69 4.95 -25.03
CA ILE A 238 -0.82 4.82 -23.57
C ILE A 238 0.34 3.98 -23.04
N ASP A 239 0.60 2.81 -23.64
CA ASP A 239 1.71 1.92 -23.23
C ASP A 239 3.07 2.66 -23.28
N LEU A 240 3.30 3.47 -24.33
CA LEU A 240 4.50 4.30 -24.48
C LEU A 240 4.56 5.42 -23.44
N ALA A 241 3.43 6.05 -23.12
CA ALA A 241 3.36 7.07 -22.08
C ALA A 241 3.63 6.48 -20.70
N GLU A 242 3.15 5.26 -20.42
CA GLU A 242 3.32 4.59 -19.15
C GLU A 242 4.78 4.14 -18.93
N ASN A 243 5.33 3.39 -19.89
CA ASN A 243 6.59 2.67 -19.69
C ASN A 243 7.82 3.42 -20.25
N THR A 244 7.65 4.23 -21.29
CA THR A 244 8.78 4.92 -21.96
C THR A 244 8.52 6.41 -22.26
N PRO A 245 7.99 7.21 -21.30
CA PRO A 245 7.53 8.58 -21.59
C PRO A 245 8.64 9.50 -22.15
N LYS A 246 9.90 9.25 -21.79
CA LYS A 246 11.06 10.03 -22.30
C LYS A 246 11.24 9.91 -23.82
N TYR A 247 10.80 8.82 -24.45
CA TYR A 247 10.79 8.68 -25.91
C TYR A 247 9.92 9.76 -26.59
N LEU A 248 8.81 10.13 -25.93
CA LEU A 248 7.84 11.09 -26.44
C LEU A 248 8.32 12.55 -26.33
N ARG A 249 9.40 12.81 -25.59
CA ARG A 249 9.85 14.16 -25.20
C ARG A 249 10.02 15.13 -26.38
N LEU A 250 10.61 14.68 -27.49
CA LEU A 250 10.90 15.55 -28.65
C LEU A 250 9.64 16.02 -29.38
N GLN A 251 8.53 15.27 -29.29
CA GLN A 251 7.25 15.59 -29.94
C GLN A 251 6.13 15.74 -28.92
N LEU A 252 6.44 16.00 -27.65
CA LEU A 252 5.46 16.03 -26.57
C LEU A 252 4.34 17.03 -26.83
N ASP A 253 4.64 18.20 -27.38
CA ASP A 253 3.61 19.17 -27.78
C ASP A 253 2.64 18.58 -28.82
N SER A 254 3.15 17.84 -29.80
CA SER A 254 2.32 17.19 -30.83
C SER A 254 1.48 16.06 -30.22
N VAL A 255 2.07 15.23 -29.35
CA VAL A 255 1.38 14.14 -28.61
C VAL A 255 0.21 14.72 -27.82
N LEU A 256 0.48 15.72 -26.99
CA LEU A 256 -0.51 16.33 -26.13
C LEU A 256 -1.62 17.03 -26.94
N ASN A 257 -1.28 17.74 -28.02
CA ASN A 257 -2.29 18.43 -28.85
C ASN A 257 -3.18 17.47 -29.64
N ILE A 258 -2.64 16.37 -30.20
CA ILE A 258 -3.45 15.38 -30.93
C ILE A 258 -4.46 14.73 -29.99
N ASN A 259 -4.02 14.31 -28.80
CA ASN A 259 -4.91 13.69 -27.83
C ASN A 259 -5.96 14.66 -27.27
N LEU A 260 -5.60 15.94 -27.09
CA LEU A 260 -6.59 16.97 -26.75
C LEU A 260 -7.62 17.20 -27.87
N GLN A 261 -7.21 17.11 -29.14
CA GLN A 261 -8.14 17.18 -30.28
C GLN A 261 -9.09 15.98 -30.32
N ILE A 262 -8.60 14.78 -29.99
CA ILE A 262 -9.43 13.58 -29.87
C ILE A 262 -10.45 13.75 -28.75
N LEU A 263 -10.01 14.13 -27.55
CA LEU A 263 -10.86 14.38 -26.38
C LEU A 263 -11.96 15.42 -26.65
N SER A 264 -11.60 16.53 -27.29
CA SER A 264 -12.50 17.67 -27.53
C SER A 264 -13.43 17.52 -28.73
N ASN A 265 -13.35 16.41 -29.48
CA ASN A 265 -14.18 16.20 -30.66
C ASN A 265 -15.49 15.47 -30.30
N PRO A 266 -16.66 16.15 -30.35
CA PRO A 266 -17.95 15.53 -30.01
C PRO A 266 -18.45 14.53 -31.07
N ASP A 267 -17.83 14.48 -32.25
CA ASP A 267 -18.19 13.52 -33.31
C ASP A 267 -17.50 12.15 -33.14
N LEU A 268 -16.59 12.01 -32.16
CA LEU A 268 -15.94 10.75 -31.83
C LEU A 268 -16.72 10.00 -30.73
N PRO A 269 -16.78 8.66 -30.78
CA PRO A 269 -17.33 7.86 -29.70
C PRO A 269 -16.60 8.11 -28.37
N ASP A 270 -17.31 7.96 -27.25
CA ASP A 270 -16.78 8.24 -25.91
C ASP A 270 -15.50 7.45 -25.61
N GLN A 271 -15.46 6.18 -25.99
CA GLN A 271 -14.26 5.33 -25.89
C GLN A 271 -12.99 5.99 -26.48
N TRP A 272 -13.09 6.65 -27.64
CA TRP A 272 -11.95 7.35 -28.25
C TRP A 272 -11.54 8.57 -27.45
N ARG A 273 -12.53 9.31 -26.93
CA ARG A 273 -12.31 10.51 -26.12
C ARG A 273 -11.67 10.15 -24.78
N HIS A 274 -12.12 9.06 -24.15
CA HIS A 274 -11.53 8.51 -22.92
C HIS A 274 -10.09 8.07 -23.13
N LEU A 275 -9.81 7.27 -24.18
CA LEU A 275 -8.43 6.86 -24.49
C LEU A 275 -7.52 8.06 -24.81
N GLY A 276 -8.07 9.11 -25.45
CA GLY A 276 -7.35 10.36 -25.68
C GLY A 276 -7.04 11.12 -24.38
N LEU A 277 -7.98 11.14 -23.43
CA LEU A 277 -7.73 11.66 -22.08
C LEU A 277 -6.66 10.83 -21.36
N GLU A 278 -6.77 9.50 -21.42
CA GLU A 278 -5.88 8.56 -20.74
C GLU A 278 -4.42 8.82 -21.10
N VAL A 279 -4.06 8.98 -22.39
CA VAL A 279 -2.66 9.31 -22.78
C VAL A 279 -2.12 10.55 -22.06
N ILE A 280 -2.95 11.59 -21.86
CA ILE A 280 -2.53 12.83 -21.19
C ILE A 280 -2.43 12.62 -19.68
N VAL A 281 -3.37 11.89 -19.08
CA VAL A 281 -3.38 11.54 -17.65
C VAL A 281 -2.18 10.67 -17.32
N THR A 282 -1.93 9.59 -18.07
CA THR A 282 -0.77 8.72 -17.88
C THR A 282 0.54 9.51 -17.96
N LEU A 283 0.69 10.43 -18.92
CA LEU A 283 1.88 11.30 -19.00
C LEU A 283 2.02 12.23 -17.79
N ALA A 284 0.91 12.66 -17.20
CA ALA A 284 0.93 13.48 -15.99
C ALA A 284 1.38 12.68 -14.77
N GLU A 285 1.18 11.36 -14.74
CA GLU A 285 1.61 10.47 -13.65
C GLU A 285 3.05 9.98 -13.84
N THR A 286 3.41 9.55 -15.06
CA THR A 286 4.71 8.90 -15.34
C THR A 286 5.81 9.89 -15.73
N ALA A 287 5.46 11.04 -16.30
CA ALA A 287 6.39 12.11 -16.64
C ALA A 287 5.84 13.52 -16.31
N PRO A 288 5.39 13.76 -15.07
CA PRO A 288 4.75 15.01 -14.66
C PRO A 288 5.58 16.25 -14.98
N ALA A 289 6.89 16.20 -14.77
CA ALA A 289 7.78 17.32 -15.03
C ALA A 289 7.86 17.69 -16.52
N MET A 290 7.79 16.70 -17.42
CA MET A 290 7.72 16.93 -18.86
C MET A 290 6.43 17.67 -19.24
N VAL A 291 5.30 17.24 -18.67
CA VAL A 291 3.98 17.87 -18.90
C VAL A 291 3.92 19.27 -18.30
N ARG A 292 4.43 19.49 -17.07
CA ARG A 292 4.51 20.82 -16.43
C ARG A 292 5.31 21.82 -17.27
N LYS A 293 6.41 21.39 -17.90
CA LYS A 293 7.16 22.25 -18.85
C LYS A 293 6.35 22.64 -20.10
N ARG A 294 5.26 21.94 -20.39
CA ARG A 294 4.27 22.25 -21.43
C ARG A 294 2.94 22.74 -20.86
N ALA A 295 2.98 23.44 -19.71
CA ALA A 295 1.82 23.98 -18.99
C ALA A 295 0.79 24.76 -19.84
N LYS A 296 1.13 25.20 -21.06
CA LYS A 296 0.19 25.84 -21.98
C LYS A 296 -1.00 24.95 -22.35
N ILE A 297 -0.88 23.63 -22.25
CA ILE A 297 -2.00 22.74 -22.56
C ILE A 297 -3.02 22.63 -21.42
N VAL A 298 -2.59 22.74 -20.16
CA VAL A 298 -3.45 22.60 -18.98
C VAL A 298 -4.68 23.52 -19.02
N PRO A 299 -4.58 24.83 -19.34
CA PRO A 299 -5.76 25.69 -19.45
C PRO A 299 -6.73 25.32 -20.59
N LEU A 300 -6.29 24.52 -21.56
CA LEU A 300 -7.14 24.01 -22.64
C LEU A 300 -7.74 22.65 -22.29
N LEU A 301 -7.01 21.83 -21.54
CA LEU A 301 -7.41 20.50 -21.10
C LEU A 301 -8.51 20.54 -20.05
N ILE A 302 -8.31 21.29 -18.97
CA ILE A 302 -9.23 21.31 -17.82
C ILE A 302 -10.69 21.59 -18.22
N PRO A 303 -11.00 22.56 -19.10
CA PRO A 303 -12.37 22.76 -19.54
C PRO A 303 -12.97 21.58 -20.33
N GLN A 304 -12.17 20.79 -21.04
CA GLN A 304 -12.66 19.61 -21.76
C GLN A 304 -12.98 18.47 -20.80
N VAL A 305 -12.12 18.26 -19.79
CA VAL A 305 -12.36 17.28 -18.73
C VAL A 305 -13.62 17.63 -17.94
N MET A 306 -13.77 18.91 -17.54
CA MET A 306 -14.99 19.36 -16.86
C MET A 306 -16.23 19.31 -17.77
N ALA A 307 -16.08 19.37 -19.10
CA ALA A 307 -17.21 19.22 -20.01
C ALA A 307 -17.70 17.76 -20.08
N LEU A 308 -16.81 16.78 -19.93
CA LEU A 308 -17.20 15.37 -19.77
C LEU A 308 -18.06 15.18 -18.51
N MET A 309 -17.67 15.81 -17.40
CA MET A 309 -18.41 15.76 -16.12
C MET A 309 -19.83 16.36 -16.18
N VAL A 310 -20.13 17.18 -17.19
CA VAL A 310 -21.46 17.77 -17.41
C VAL A 310 -22.39 16.83 -18.17
N ASP A 311 -21.84 15.79 -18.81
CA ASP A 311 -22.58 14.85 -19.64
C ASP A 311 -23.34 13.82 -18.77
N LEU A 312 -24.46 14.28 -18.22
CA LEU A 312 -25.33 13.51 -17.33
C LEU A 312 -26.75 13.42 -17.89
N GLU A 313 -27.30 12.23 -17.90
CA GLU A 313 -28.69 12.00 -18.27
C GLU A 313 -29.66 12.36 -17.13
N GLU A 314 -30.88 12.76 -17.46
CA GLU A 314 -31.94 13.04 -16.48
C GLU A 314 -32.83 11.81 -16.32
N GLU A 315 -32.85 11.25 -15.12
CA GLU A 315 -33.72 10.12 -14.75
C GLU A 315 -34.80 10.59 -13.76
N GLU A 316 -36.07 10.35 -14.09
CA GLU A 316 -37.21 10.88 -13.32
C GLU A 316 -37.32 10.32 -11.89
N ASP A 317 -36.91 9.08 -11.67
CA ASP A 317 -37.03 8.37 -10.39
C ASP A 317 -35.72 8.28 -9.60
N TRP A 318 -34.61 8.82 -10.13
CA TRP A 318 -33.28 8.79 -9.51
C TRP A 318 -33.33 9.15 -8.02
N ALA A 319 -33.97 10.28 -7.68
CA ALA A 319 -33.97 10.78 -6.31
C ALA A 319 -34.75 9.90 -5.31
N THR A 320 -35.65 9.05 -5.82
CA THR A 320 -36.55 8.18 -5.04
C THR A 320 -36.21 6.69 -5.13
N SER A 321 -35.30 6.31 -6.02
CA SER A 321 -34.82 4.93 -6.13
C SER A 321 -34.19 4.48 -4.83
N ASP A 322 -34.56 3.26 -4.39
CA ASP A 322 -34.02 2.60 -3.19
C ASP A 322 -32.85 1.66 -3.53
N GLU A 323 -32.51 1.52 -4.81
CA GLU A 323 -31.34 0.80 -5.28
C GLU A 323 -30.17 1.78 -5.47
N ALA A 324 -28.95 1.32 -5.20
CA ALA A 324 -27.75 2.07 -5.56
C ALA A 324 -27.71 2.27 -7.08
N GLU A 325 -27.08 3.34 -7.54
CA GLU A 325 -26.79 3.48 -8.96
C GLU A 325 -25.69 2.47 -9.29
N ASP A 326 -25.91 1.65 -10.31
CA ASP A 326 -24.79 0.97 -10.94
C ASP A 326 -24.00 2.07 -11.65
N GLU A 327 -22.83 2.42 -11.12
CA GLU A 327 -21.97 3.43 -11.74
C GLU A 327 -21.50 2.88 -13.09
N ASP A 328 -21.98 3.47 -14.18
CA ASP A 328 -21.47 3.19 -15.52
C ASP A 328 -20.04 3.75 -15.60
N SER A 329 -19.07 2.89 -15.33
CA SER A 329 -17.64 3.19 -15.35
C SER A 329 -17.18 3.68 -16.74
N ASP A 330 -17.94 3.36 -17.79
CA ASP A 330 -17.72 3.81 -19.16
C ASP A 330 -18.42 5.16 -19.47
N SER A 331 -19.06 5.80 -18.49
CA SER A 331 -19.71 7.10 -18.71
C SER A 331 -18.71 8.25 -18.79
N ASN A 332 -19.02 9.25 -19.62
CA ASN A 332 -18.22 10.47 -19.74
C ASN A 332 -18.03 11.18 -18.39
N ALA A 333 -19.06 11.21 -17.55
CA ALA A 333 -19.00 11.91 -16.28
C ALA A 333 -17.94 11.33 -15.35
N ILE A 334 -17.92 9.99 -15.21
CA ILE A 334 -16.95 9.26 -14.37
C ILE A 334 -15.54 9.36 -14.96
N ALA A 335 -15.38 9.14 -16.28
CA ALA A 335 -14.08 9.30 -16.94
C ALA A 335 -13.50 10.71 -16.77
N GLY A 336 -14.35 11.74 -16.83
CA GLY A 336 -13.96 13.13 -16.59
C GLY A 336 -13.57 13.40 -15.13
N GLU A 337 -14.30 12.84 -14.17
CA GLU A 337 -14.01 12.97 -12.75
C GLU A 337 -12.68 12.30 -12.37
N THR A 338 -12.54 11.01 -12.68
CA THR A 338 -11.32 10.23 -12.43
C THR A 338 -10.11 10.81 -13.15
N GLY A 339 -10.29 11.27 -14.39
CA GLY A 339 -9.23 11.94 -15.14
C GLY A 339 -8.80 13.27 -14.52
N LEU A 340 -9.73 14.05 -13.93
CA LEU A 340 -9.40 15.31 -13.26
C LEU A 340 -8.62 15.09 -11.97
N ASP A 341 -9.02 14.11 -11.18
CA ASP A 341 -8.32 13.71 -9.94
C ASP A 341 -6.88 13.27 -10.24
N ARG A 342 -6.71 12.28 -11.12
CA ARG A 342 -5.38 11.80 -11.55
C ARG A 342 -4.49 12.91 -12.12
N LEU A 343 -5.06 13.86 -12.88
CA LEU A 343 -4.32 15.04 -13.34
C LEU A 343 -3.90 15.97 -12.19
N ALA A 344 -4.76 16.15 -11.18
CA ALA A 344 -4.46 16.96 -10.01
C ALA A 344 -3.34 16.31 -9.18
N CYS A 345 -3.40 15.01 -8.95
CA CYS A 345 -2.38 14.25 -8.22
C CYS A 345 -1.04 14.22 -8.98
N GLY A 346 -1.04 13.95 -10.28
CA GLY A 346 0.19 13.90 -11.09
C GLY A 346 0.87 15.26 -11.28
N LEU A 347 0.11 16.31 -11.65
CA LEU A 347 0.69 17.64 -11.95
C LEU A 347 0.83 18.55 -10.74
N GLY A 348 0.11 18.23 -9.66
CA GLY A 348 0.05 18.98 -8.41
C GLY A 348 -0.83 20.24 -8.48
N GLY A 349 -1.35 20.65 -7.32
CA GLY A 349 -2.26 21.79 -7.20
C GLY A 349 -1.70 23.15 -7.59
N LYS A 350 -0.37 23.36 -7.59
CA LYS A 350 0.24 24.59 -8.17
C LYS A 350 -0.12 24.75 -9.66
N THR A 351 -0.28 23.65 -10.38
CA THR A 351 -0.55 23.62 -11.83
C THR A 351 -2.05 23.57 -12.14
N VAL A 352 -2.81 22.71 -11.45
CA VAL A 352 -4.21 22.41 -11.80
C VAL A 352 -5.21 23.37 -11.15
N LEU A 353 -5.05 23.66 -9.85
CA LEU A 353 -6.01 24.44 -9.06
C LEU A 353 -6.37 25.81 -9.68
N PRO A 354 -5.44 26.62 -10.23
CA PRO A 354 -5.78 27.92 -10.79
C PRO A 354 -6.77 27.85 -11.95
N HIS A 355 -6.70 26.77 -12.73
CA HIS A 355 -7.54 26.58 -13.92
C HIS A 355 -8.94 26.08 -13.54
N VAL A 356 -9.02 25.14 -12.62
CA VAL A 356 -10.32 24.69 -12.08
C VAL A 356 -11.02 25.83 -11.36
N SER A 357 -10.29 26.55 -10.48
CA SER A 357 -10.82 27.70 -9.73
C SER A 357 -11.36 28.81 -10.63
N ALA A 358 -10.81 28.99 -11.84
CA ALA A 358 -11.31 29.96 -12.80
C ALA A 358 -12.63 29.55 -13.45
N ALA A 359 -12.89 28.25 -13.60
CA ALA A 359 -14.11 27.71 -14.21
C ALA A 359 -15.28 27.63 -13.21
N LEU A 360 -15.00 27.34 -11.93
CA LEU A 360 -16.01 27.09 -10.90
C LEU A 360 -17.10 28.18 -10.80
N PRO A 361 -16.79 29.50 -10.76
CA PRO A 361 -17.83 30.52 -10.57
C PRO A 361 -18.91 30.51 -11.66
N GLN A 362 -18.51 30.26 -12.91
CA GLN A 362 -19.46 30.21 -14.03
C GLN A 362 -20.33 28.95 -13.98
N MET A 363 -19.74 27.82 -13.61
CA MET A 363 -20.45 26.54 -13.54
C MET A 363 -21.43 26.49 -12.37
N LEU A 364 -21.01 26.94 -11.18
CA LEU A 364 -21.84 26.99 -9.96
C LEU A 364 -23.04 27.94 -10.09
N GLN A 365 -22.94 28.99 -10.92
CA GLN A 365 -24.04 29.94 -11.17
C GLN A 365 -24.90 29.59 -12.39
N ASN A 366 -24.61 28.48 -13.07
CA ASN A 366 -25.34 28.10 -14.27
C ASN A 366 -26.78 27.65 -13.92
N VAL A 367 -27.73 27.98 -14.80
CA VAL A 367 -29.14 27.57 -14.66
C VAL A 367 -29.32 26.07 -14.84
N ASP A 368 -28.51 25.45 -15.70
CA ASP A 368 -28.49 24.01 -15.88
C ASP A 368 -27.81 23.34 -14.68
N TRP A 369 -28.52 22.41 -14.06
CA TRP A 369 -28.09 21.74 -12.84
C TRP A 369 -26.85 20.88 -13.08
N ARG A 370 -26.65 20.36 -14.30
CA ARG A 370 -25.50 19.51 -14.66
C ARG A 370 -24.17 20.23 -14.47
N TYR A 371 -24.12 21.52 -14.80
CA TYR A 371 -22.94 22.35 -14.56
C TYR A 371 -22.68 22.58 -13.07
N ARG A 372 -23.73 22.79 -12.27
CA ARG A 372 -23.58 22.97 -10.82
C ARG A 372 -23.11 21.67 -10.16
N HIS A 373 -23.67 20.54 -10.60
CA HIS A 373 -23.24 19.19 -10.20
C HIS A 373 -21.76 18.95 -10.54
N ALA A 374 -21.39 19.09 -11.82
CA ALA A 374 -20.02 18.89 -12.29
C ALA A 374 -19.01 19.78 -11.56
N ALA A 375 -19.37 21.03 -11.23
CA ALA A 375 -18.50 21.91 -10.46
C ALA A 375 -18.27 21.42 -9.02
N LEU A 376 -19.26 20.81 -8.37
CA LEU A 376 -19.12 20.26 -7.03
C LEU A 376 -18.29 18.98 -7.06
N MET A 377 -18.54 18.08 -8.02
CA MET A 377 -17.71 16.87 -8.21
C MET A 377 -16.27 17.22 -8.58
N ALA A 378 -16.05 18.28 -9.37
CA ALA A 378 -14.71 18.76 -9.68
C ALA A 378 -13.98 19.33 -8.45
N ILE A 379 -14.71 19.89 -7.46
CA ILE A 379 -14.11 20.30 -6.18
C ILE A 379 -13.70 19.06 -5.37
N SER A 380 -14.52 18.00 -5.38
CA SER A 380 -14.18 16.71 -4.76
C SER A 380 -12.92 16.12 -5.40
N ALA A 381 -12.92 15.96 -6.73
CA ALA A 381 -11.86 15.29 -7.47
C ALA A 381 -10.48 15.94 -7.32
N ILE A 382 -10.40 17.28 -7.21
CA ILE A 382 -9.09 17.93 -7.06
C ILE A 382 -8.60 17.99 -5.61
N GLY A 383 -9.42 17.57 -4.64
CA GLY A 383 -9.17 17.77 -3.22
C GLY A 383 -7.84 17.16 -2.78
N GLU A 384 -7.60 15.90 -3.13
CA GLU A 384 -6.37 15.15 -2.85
C GLU A 384 -5.14 15.81 -3.52
N GLY A 385 -5.11 15.89 -4.85
CA GLY A 385 -3.97 16.42 -5.60
C GLY A 385 -3.68 17.91 -5.41
N CYS A 386 -4.68 18.69 -4.93
CA CYS A 386 -4.53 20.12 -4.67
C CYS A 386 -4.57 20.50 -3.18
N HIS A 387 -4.58 19.53 -2.25
CA HIS A 387 -4.85 19.78 -0.83
C HIS A 387 -3.96 20.90 -0.26
N ASN A 388 -2.65 20.84 -0.49
CA ASN A 388 -1.67 21.81 0.00
C ASN A 388 -2.00 23.26 -0.41
N GLN A 389 -2.35 23.50 -1.68
CA GLN A 389 -2.67 24.84 -2.16
C GLN A 389 -4.11 25.25 -1.82
N MET A 390 -5.04 24.29 -1.76
CA MET A 390 -6.43 24.54 -1.41
C MET A 390 -6.60 24.96 0.05
N GLN A 391 -5.76 24.51 0.99
CA GLN A 391 -5.86 24.87 2.41
C GLN A 391 -6.00 26.39 2.67
N ALA A 392 -5.33 27.22 1.86
CA ALA A 392 -5.38 28.69 1.98
C ALA A 392 -6.73 29.29 1.54
N VAL A 393 -7.40 28.67 0.56
CA VAL A 393 -8.70 29.13 0.01
C VAL A 393 -9.89 28.32 0.51
N LEU A 394 -9.64 27.25 1.26
CA LEU A 394 -10.62 26.31 1.78
C LEU A 394 -11.81 26.97 2.48
N PRO A 395 -11.66 28.03 3.31
CA PRO A 395 -12.82 28.73 3.88
C PRO A 395 -13.78 29.29 2.82
N SER A 396 -13.25 29.81 1.72
CA SER A 396 -14.06 30.35 0.62
C SER A 396 -14.73 29.24 -0.19
N VAL A 397 -14.04 28.11 -0.36
CA VAL A 397 -14.59 26.91 -1.03
C VAL A 397 -15.77 26.36 -0.22
N VAL A 398 -15.60 26.15 1.08
CA VAL A 398 -16.68 25.67 1.97
C VAL A 398 -17.87 26.63 1.97
N ASP A 399 -17.63 27.95 2.06
CA ASP A 399 -18.69 28.95 2.02
C ASP A 399 -19.42 28.99 0.65
N ALA A 400 -18.75 28.59 -0.44
CA ALA A 400 -19.36 28.45 -1.75
C ALA A 400 -20.15 27.15 -1.93
N VAL A 401 -19.72 26.04 -1.32
CA VAL A 401 -20.37 24.72 -1.41
C VAL A 401 -21.63 24.63 -0.54
N LEU A 402 -21.59 25.15 0.69
CA LEU A 402 -22.69 25.01 1.67
C LEU A 402 -24.09 25.41 1.16
N PRO A 403 -24.27 26.50 0.38
CA PRO A 403 -25.58 26.84 -0.17
C PRO A 403 -26.20 25.76 -1.07
N PHE A 404 -25.38 24.93 -1.72
CA PHE A 404 -25.85 23.89 -2.65
C PHE A 404 -26.49 22.69 -1.94
N LEU A 405 -26.34 22.55 -0.62
CA LEU A 405 -27.13 21.60 0.19
C LEU A 405 -28.64 21.89 0.13
N GLN A 406 -29.02 23.10 -0.28
CA GLN A 406 -30.41 23.53 -0.46
C GLN A 406 -30.73 23.88 -1.93
N ASP A 407 -29.94 23.38 -2.88
CA ASP A 407 -30.24 23.54 -4.31
C ASP A 407 -31.61 22.93 -4.66
N GLN A 408 -32.27 23.48 -5.68
CA GLN A 408 -33.56 22.96 -6.14
C GLN A 408 -33.45 21.55 -6.72
N HIS A 409 -32.29 21.20 -7.29
CA HIS A 409 -32.07 19.91 -7.92
C HIS A 409 -31.50 18.88 -6.92
N PRO A 410 -32.10 17.69 -6.77
CA PRO A 410 -31.62 16.68 -5.83
C PRO A 410 -30.21 16.17 -6.14
N ARG A 411 -29.83 15.98 -7.41
CA ARG A 411 -28.45 15.59 -7.78
C ARG A 411 -27.41 16.66 -7.38
N VAL A 412 -27.75 17.95 -7.41
CA VAL A 412 -26.82 19.01 -6.98
C VAL A 412 -26.64 18.99 -5.46
N ARG A 413 -27.72 18.72 -4.70
CA ARG A 413 -27.62 18.53 -3.25
C ARG A 413 -26.79 17.31 -2.87
N TYR A 414 -26.93 16.22 -3.64
CA TYR A 414 -26.07 15.04 -3.52
C TYR A 414 -24.59 15.40 -3.76
N ALA A 415 -24.26 16.04 -4.88
CA ALA A 415 -22.88 16.45 -5.16
C ALA A 415 -22.30 17.42 -4.10
N ALA A 416 -23.15 18.26 -3.48
CA ALA A 416 -22.73 19.12 -2.38
C ALA A 416 -22.40 18.31 -1.11
N CYS A 417 -23.15 17.27 -0.81
CA CYS A 417 -22.80 16.31 0.24
C CYS A 417 -21.50 15.57 -0.10
N ASN A 418 -21.31 15.13 -1.36
CA ASN A 418 -20.07 14.50 -1.83
C ASN A 418 -18.86 15.39 -1.58
N ALA A 419 -18.91 16.64 -2.06
CA ALA A 419 -17.83 17.60 -1.90
C ALA A 419 -17.48 17.88 -0.43
N LEU A 420 -18.48 17.96 0.46
CA LEU A 420 -18.22 18.14 1.89
C LEU A 420 -17.65 16.88 2.56
N GLY A 421 -18.10 15.70 2.15
CA GLY A 421 -17.58 14.42 2.63
C GLY A 421 -16.14 14.20 2.20
N GLN A 422 -15.85 14.38 0.91
CA GLN A 422 -14.51 14.23 0.35
C GLN A 422 -13.53 15.25 0.97
N MET A 423 -13.93 16.53 1.06
CA MET A 423 -13.11 17.54 1.74
C MET A 423 -12.88 17.23 3.24
N ALA A 424 -13.77 16.47 3.88
CA ALA A 424 -13.55 16.07 5.26
C ALA A 424 -12.41 15.04 5.40
N THR A 425 -12.26 14.16 4.42
CA THR A 425 -11.16 13.19 4.31
C THR A 425 -9.87 13.87 3.86
N ASP A 426 -9.85 14.53 2.70
CA ASP A 426 -8.63 15.08 2.08
C ASP A 426 -7.94 16.16 2.94
N PHE A 427 -8.71 16.88 3.74
CA PHE A 427 -8.22 17.99 4.58
C PHE A 427 -8.28 17.66 6.07
N ALA A 428 -8.41 16.39 6.45
CA ALA A 428 -8.38 15.97 7.84
C ALA A 428 -7.02 16.25 8.52
N PRO A 429 -6.98 16.53 9.84
CA PRO A 429 -8.10 16.92 10.71
C PRO A 429 -8.39 18.43 10.67
N LEU A 430 -7.78 19.17 9.73
CA LEU A 430 -7.86 20.63 9.63
C LEU A 430 -9.29 21.09 9.28
N PHE A 431 -9.96 20.35 8.40
CA PHE A 431 -11.33 20.62 7.98
C PHE A 431 -12.29 20.58 9.17
N GLN A 432 -12.22 19.51 9.97
CA GLN A 432 -13.02 19.30 11.16
C GLN A 432 -12.77 20.42 12.17
N LYS A 433 -11.49 20.76 12.43
CA LYS A 433 -11.11 21.86 13.33
C LYS A 433 -11.72 23.20 12.95
N LYS A 434 -11.85 23.51 11.65
CA LYS A 434 -12.28 24.84 11.18
C LYS A 434 -13.77 24.95 10.90
N PHE A 435 -14.40 23.90 10.40
CA PHE A 435 -15.73 24.01 9.76
C PHE A 435 -16.83 23.20 10.41
N ILE A 436 -16.54 22.47 11.49
CA ILE A 436 -17.49 21.59 12.19
C ILE A 436 -18.87 22.20 12.41
N ASP A 437 -18.96 23.45 12.89
CA ASP A 437 -20.24 24.09 13.18
C ASP A 437 -21.11 24.26 11.92
N LYS A 438 -20.51 24.68 10.80
CA LYS A 438 -21.24 24.93 9.55
C LYS A 438 -21.60 23.61 8.86
N VAL A 439 -20.65 22.69 8.78
CA VAL A 439 -20.79 21.42 8.05
C VAL A 439 -21.80 20.51 8.74
N ILE A 440 -21.66 20.28 10.06
CA ILE A 440 -22.63 19.46 10.80
C ILE A 440 -24.03 20.05 10.66
N ARG A 441 -24.22 21.35 10.90
CA ARG A 441 -25.54 21.98 10.74
C ARG A 441 -26.11 21.79 9.33
N GLY A 442 -25.30 21.94 8.30
CA GLY A 442 -25.69 21.73 6.90
C GLY A 442 -26.16 20.30 6.64
N LEU A 443 -25.34 19.31 7.00
CA LEU A 443 -25.66 17.89 6.80
C LEU A 443 -26.88 17.46 7.61
N LEU A 444 -27.04 17.93 8.86
CA LEU A 444 -28.21 17.63 9.67
C LEU A 444 -29.51 18.20 9.07
N ILE A 445 -29.46 19.30 8.32
CA ILE A 445 -30.61 19.84 7.57
C ILE A 445 -30.95 18.93 6.39
N VAL A 446 -29.95 18.44 5.66
CA VAL A 446 -30.17 17.53 4.53
C VAL A 446 -30.73 16.18 5.00
N LEU A 447 -30.34 15.73 6.20
CA LEU A 447 -30.94 14.55 6.83
C LEU A 447 -32.46 14.69 7.12
N ASP A 448 -33.04 15.89 7.05
CA ASP A 448 -34.50 16.10 7.13
C ASP A 448 -35.22 15.98 5.77
N ASP A 449 -34.49 15.72 4.67
CA ASP A 449 -35.08 15.55 3.34
C ASP A 449 -35.66 14.14 3.12
N PHE A 450 -36.77 13.86 3.78
CA PHE A 450 -37.47 12.58 3.65
C PHE A 450 -38.07 12.32 2.24
N GLN A 451 -38.08 13.33 1.35
CA GLN A 451 -38.62 13.20 0.00
C GLN A 451 -37.60 12.64 -0.99
N HIS A 452 -36.30 12.80 -0.71
CA HIS A 452 -35.21 12.39 -1.60
C HIS A 452 -34.24 11.46 -0.86
N PRO A 453 -34.59 10.16 -0.70
CA PRO A 453 -33.77 9.16 -0.01
C PRO A 453 -32.29 9.15 -0.39
N ARG A 454 -31.95 9.28 -1.68
CA ARG A 454 -30.54 9.30 -2.12
C ARG A 454 -29.74 10.46 -1.53
N VAL A 455 -30.33 11.65 -1.51
CA VAL A 455 -29.71 12.85 -0.94
C VAL A 455 -29.57 12.72 0.58
N GLN A 456 -30.60 12.18 1.23
CA GLN A 456 -30.60 11.92 2.67
C GLN A 456 -29.52 10.89 3.07
N ALA A 457 -29.42 9.78 2.33
CA ALA A 457 -28.38 8.77 2.55
C ALA A 457 -26.99 9.40 2.37
N HIS A 458 -26.75 10.10 1.27
CA HIS A 458 -25.45 10.66 0.99
C HIS A 458 -25.02 11.76 1.98
N ALA A 459 -25.96 12.49 2.61
CA ALA A 459 -25.64 13.36 3.75
C ALA A 459 -25.15 12.57 4.98
N GLY A 460 -25.70 11.38 5.21
CA GLY A 460 -25.20 10.45 6.22
C GLY A 460 -23.81 9.92 5.88
N ALA A 461 -23.54 9.60 4.60
CA ALA A 461 -22.21 9.22 4.13
C ALA A 461 -21.18 10.33 4.35
N ALA A 462 -21.49 11.57 3.99
CA ALA A 462 -20.62 12.71 4.26
C ALA A 462 -20.36 12.93 5.77
N LEU A 463 -21.33 12.57 6.63
CA LEU A 463 -21.18 12.63 8.09
C LEU A 463 -20.30 11.49 8.64
N VAL A 464 -20.24 10.33 7.97
CA VAL A 464 -19.27 9.26 8.26
C VAL A 464 -17.86 9.79 8.03
N ASN A 465 -17.54 10.23 6.80
CA ASN A 465 -16.23 10.79 6.46
C ASN A 465 -15.83 11.93 7.40
N PHE A 466 -16.79 12.80 7.76
CA PHE A 466 -16.53 13.87 8.71
C PHE A 466 -16.16 13.34 10.10
N SER A 467 -16.81 12.28 10.57
CA SER A 467 -16.66 11.76 11.93
C SER A 467 -15.44 10.86 12.10
N GLU A 468 -15.09 10.04 11.11
CA GLU A 468 -13.95 9.10 11.17
C GLU A 468 -12.64 9.83 11.46
N ASP A 469 -12.36 10.92 10.74
CA ASP A 469 -11.14 11.71 10.94
C ASP A 469 -11.31 12.89 11.90
N CYS A 470 -12.44 12.97 12.63
CA CYS A 470 -12.66 14.02 13.61
C CYS A 470 -11.97 13.69 14.94
N PRO A 471 -11.08 14.55 15.46
CA PRO A 471 -10.60 14.39 16.82
C PRO A 471 -11.76 14.34 17.81
N LYS A 472 -11.83 13.28 18.61
CA LYS A 472 -12.88 13.05 19.63
C LYS A 472 -13.27 14.31 20.40
N SER A 473 -12.28 15.05 20.91
CA SER A 473 -12.48 16.29 21.68
C SER A 473 -13.26 17.39 20.95
N LEU A 474 -13.20 17.42 19.61
CA LEU A 474 -13.95 18.37 18.78
C LEU A 474 -15.37 17.90 18.49
N LEU A 475 -15.61 16.58 18.41
CA LEU A 475 -16.92 16.00 18.14
C LEU A 475 -17.86 16.09 19.36
N LEU A 476 -17.34 15.97 20.59
CA LEU A 476 -18.14 15.91 21.83
C LEU A 476 -19.22 17.00 21.95
N PRO A 477 -18.97 18.30 21.66
CA PRO A 477 -19.99 19.34 21.78
C PRO A 477 -21.16 19.20 20.80
N TYR A 478 -20.98 18.44 19.72
CA TYR A 478 -21.97 18.23 18.65
C TYR A 478 -22.64 16.85 18.71
N LEU A 479 -22.25 16.00 19.67
CA LEU A 479 -22.72 14.63 19.77
C LEU A 479 -24.24 14.55 20.03
N ASP A 480 -24.76 15.36 20.96
CA ASP A 480 -26.19 15.46 21.24
C ASP A 480 -27.06 15.78 20.01
N PRO A 481 -26.82 16.88 19.26
CA PRO A 481 -27.63 17.21 18.10
C PRO A 481 -27.49 16.19 16.97
N ILE A 482 -26.29 15.63 16.74
CA ILE A 482 -26.08 14.56 15.75
C ILE A 482 -26.92 13.34 16.10
N LEU A 483 -26.76 12.79 17.31
CA LEU A 483 -27.43 11.56 17.70
C LEU A 483 -28.95 11.74 17.85
N ALA A 484 -29.42 12.92 18.27
CA ALA A 484 -30.85 13.23 18.25
C ALA A 484 -31.43 13.18 16.83
N LYS A 485 -30.70 13.70 15.83
CA LYS A 485 -31.12 13.63 14.43
C LYS A 485 -31.09 12.20 13.91
N LEU A 486 -30.01 11.46 14.15
CA LEU A 486 -29.88 10.07 13.71
C LEU A 486 -30.95 9.16 14.33
N GLU A 487 -31.28 9.33 15.61
CA GLU A 487 -32.37 8.60 16.26
C GLU A 487 -33.74 8.88 15.61
N GLN A 488 -34.01 10.14 15.28
CA GLN A 488 -35.23 10.54 14.59
C GLN A 488 -35.34 9.85 13.23
N VAL A 489 -34.29 9.92 12.40
CA VAL A 489 -34.27 9.32 11.06
C VAL A 489 -34.36 7.79 11.17
N LEU A 490 -33.58 7.17 12.05
CA LEU A 490 -33.59 5.73 12.31
C LEU A 490 -35.02 5.25 12.64
N SER A 491 -35.69 5.92 13.57
CA SER A 491 -37.04 5.54 14.03
C SER A 491 -38.08 5.60 12.90
N VAL A 492 -38.01 6.61 12.03
CA VAL A 492 -38.90 6.76 10.87
C VAL A 492 -38.59 5.68 9.82
N LYS A 493 -37.30 5.49 9.49
CA LYS A 493 -36.88 4.58 8.43
C LYS A 493 -37.06 3.10 8.78
N ILE A 494 -36.97 2.72 10.06
CA ILE A 494 -37.38 1.38 10.51
C ILE A 494 -38.85 1.10 10.18
N GLN A 495 -39.74 2.07 10.42
CA GLN A 495 -41.17 1.92 10.09
C GLN A 495 -41.40 1.84 8.57
N GLU A 496 -40.63 2.60 7.78
CA GLU A 496 -40.70 2.57 6.33
C GLU A 496 -40.21 1.25 5.73
N VAL A 497 -39.09 0.68 6.22
CA VAL A 497 -38.63 -0.66 5.81
C VAL A 497 -39.71 -1.70 6.05
N VAL A 498 -40.33 -1.70 7.23
CA VAL A 498 -41.40 -2.66 7.57
C VAL A 498 -42.64 -2.46 6.68
N ALA A 499 -42.96 -1.23 6.28
CA ALA A 499 -44.16 -0.91 5.51
C ALA A 499 -43.98 -1.04 4.00
N LYS A 500 -42.80 -0.71 3.47
CA LYS A 500 -42.53 -0.52 2.03
C LYS A 500 -41.31 -1.28 1.51
N GLY A 501 -40.43 -1.76 2.39
CA GLY A 501 -39.17 -2.43 2.02
C GLY A 501 -38.00 -1.49 1.70
N THR A 502 -38.15 -0.17 1.86
CA THR A 502 -37.13 0.82 1.47
C THR A 502 -35.96 0.91 2.46
N LYS A 503 -34.76 0.48 2.08
CA LYS A 503 -33.62 0.23 2.99
C LYS A 503 -32.45 1.21 2.89
N MET A 504 -32.24 1.90 1.76
CA MET A 504 -31.00 2.66 1.48
C MET A 504 -30.60 3.65 2.58
N VAL A 505 -31.53 4.51 2.99
CA VAL A 505 -31.26 5.50 4.05
C VAL A 505 -30.98 4.82 5.37
N LEU A 506 -31.68 3.71 5.66
CA LEU A 506 -31.51 3.00 6.92
C LEU A 506 -30.12 2.34 7.00
N GLU A 507 -29.68 1.73 5.90
CA GLU A 507 -28.32 1.18 5.77
C GLU A 507 -27.27 2.25 6.08
N GLN A 508 -27.40 3.43 5.48
CA GLN A 508 -26.44 4.51 5.68
C GLN A 508 -26.51 5.12 7.09
N VAL A 509 -27.70 5.31 7.65
CA VAL A 509 -27.87 5.86 9.01
C VAL A 509 -27.27 4.95 10.06
N VAL A 510 -27.41 3.62 9.91
CA VAL A 510 -26.79 2.65 10.81
C VAL A 510 -25.26 2.74 10.75
N THR A 511 -24.66 2.84 9.56
CA THR A 511 -23.23 3.08 9.40
C THR A 511 -22.80 4.42 10.02
N THR A 512 -23.60 5.47 9.83
CA THR A 512 -23.32 6.81 10.41
C THR A 512 -23.32 6.79 11.93
N ILE A 513 -24.26 6.07 12.55
CA ILE A 513 -24.28 5.88 14.02
C ILE A 513 -23.04 5.12 14.47
N ALA A 514 -22.63 4.10 13.72
CA ALA A 514 -21.44 3.31 14.03
C ALA A 514 -20.16 4.15 14.02
N ALA A 515 -19.94 4.96 12.99
CA ALA A 515 -18.79 5.86 12.88
C ALA A 515 -18.75 6.89 14.02
N VAL A 516 -19.89 7.54 14.31
CA VAL A 516 -19.97 8.49 15.43
C VAL A 516 -19.72 7.81 16.78
N ALA A 517 -20.18 6.57 16.96
CA ALA A 517 -19.92 5.81 18.18
C ALA A 517 -18.43 5.47 18.33
N ASP A 518 -17.79 5.00 17.26
CA ASP A 518 -16.37 4.65 17.25
C ASP A 518 -15.49 5.86 17.61
N THR A 519 -15.71 7.01 16.97
CA THR A 519 -14.97 8.25 17.27
C THR A 519 -15.22 8.80 18.68
N SER A 520 -16.44 8.64 19.20
CA SER A 520 -16.80 9.21 20.52
C SER A 520 -16.46 8.31 21.71
N GLU A 521 -16.17 7.03 21.48
CA GLU A 521 -15.73 6.06 22.47
C GLU A 521 -16.59 6.07 23.75
N ASP A 522 -15.98 6.25 24.92
CA ASP A 522 -16.64 6.24 26.23
C ASP A 522 -17.70 7.34 26.39
N ALA A 523 -17.64 8.41 25.61
CA ALA A 523 -18.69 9.44 25.60
C ALA A 523 -20.02 8.92 25.01
N PHE A 524 -20.00 7.84 24.23
CA PHE A 524 -21.21 7.24 23.66
C PHE A 524 -22.07 6.51 24.72
N VAL A 525 -21.52 6.19 25.90
CA VAL A 525 -22.18 5.42 26.96
C VAL A 525 -23.57 5.97 27.33
N GLN A 526 -23.73 7.29 27.35
CA GLN A 526 -24.99 7.95 27.70
C GLN A 526 -26.10 7.81 26.64
N TYR A 527 -25.73 7.43 25.40
CA TYR A 527 -26.66 7.24 24.29
C TYR A 527 -26.98 5.78 24.00
N TYR A 528 -26.19 4.86 24.56
CA TYR A 528 -26.32 3.42 24.34
C TYR A 528 -27.77 2.91 24.41
N ASP A 529 -28.48 3.29 25.49
CA ASP A 529 -29.85 2.81 25.76
C ASP A 529 -30.90 3.37 24.79
N ARG A 530 -30.57 4.42 24.01
CA ARG A 530 -31.44 5.00 22.97
C ARG A 530 -31.42 4.17 21.68
N PHE A 531 -30.26 3.61 21.33
CA PHE A 531 -30.05 2.95 20.03
C PHE A 531 -30.07 1.42 20.11
N MET A 532 -29.43 0.83 21.13
CA MET A 532 -29.23 -0.62 21.20
C MET A 532 -30.53 -1.44 21.06
N PRO A 533 -31.66 -1.08 21.70
CA PRO A 533 -32.91 -1.84 21.54
C PRO A 533 -33.42 -1.88 20.08
N SER A 534 -33.36 -0.74 19.38
CA SER A 534 -33.77 -0.62 17.98
C SER A 534 -32.88 -1.42 17.04
N LEU A 535 -31.56 -1.39 17.28
CA LEU A 535 -30.58 -2.14 16.49
C LEU A 535 -30.74 -3.65 16.68
N LYS A 536 -30.95 -4.12 17.92
CA LYS A 536 -31.26 -5.55 18.19
C LYS A 536 -32.54 -5.99 17.45
N LEU A 537 -33.59 -5.17 17.46
CA LEU A 537 -34.83 -5.46 16.73
C LEU A 537 -34.59 -5.54 15.21
N LEU A 538 -33.77 -4.64 14.67
CA LEU A 538 -33.45 -4.64 13.25
C LEU A 538 -32.68 -5.91 12.85
N MET A 539 -31.66 -6.28 13.63
CA MET A 539 -30.90 -7.51 13.42
C MET A 539 -31.79 -8.77 13.45
N GLN A 540 -32.81 -8.79 14.31
CA GLN A 540 -33.77 -9.91 14.40
C GLN A 540 -34.80 -9.95 13.27
N SER A 541 -35.10 -8.82 12.63
CA SER A 541 -36.19 -8.69 11.65
C SER A 541 -35.70 -8.71 10.20
N ALA A 542 -34.46 -8.28 9.93
CA ALA A 542 -33.81 -8.28 8.62
C ALA A 542 -33.33 -9.70 8.20
N ASN A 543 -34.27 -10.62 7.96
CA ASN A 543 -33.98 -12.02 7.61
C ASN A 543 -34.14 -12.34 6.10
N SER A 544 -34.68 -11.42 5.30
CA SER A 544 -34.82 -11.63 3.85
C SER A 544 -33.49 -11.41 3.12
N LYS A 545 -33.32 -12.03 1.94
CA LYS A 545 -32.11 -11.88 1.11
C LYS A 545 -31.81 -10.41 0.80
N GLU A 546 -32.82 -9.64 0.47
CA GLU A 546 -32.74 -8.21 0.13
C GLU A 546 -32.25 -7.33 1.29
N LEU A 547 -32.37 -7.77 2.55
CA LEU A 547 -32.00 -7.03 3.76
C LEU A 547 -30.70 -7.55 4.42
N ARG A 548 -29.99 -8.48 3.78
CA ARG A 548 -28.75 -9.06 4.33
C ARG A 548 -27.66 -8.01 4.52
N LEU A 549 -27.50 -7.09 3.57
CA LEU A 549 -26.55 -5.96 3.70
C LEU A 549 -26.89 -5.08 4.91
N LEU A 550 -28.17 -4.69 5.04
CA LEU A 550 -28.67 -3.96 6.21
C LEU A 550 -28.39 -4.69 7.52
N ARG A 551 -28.63 -6.02 7.57
CA ARG A 551 -28.33 -6.84 8.74
C ARG A 551 -26.83 -6.82 9.05
N GLY A 552 -25.97 -6.95 8.05
CA GLY A 552 -24.51 -6.85 8.16
C GLY A 552 -24.07 -5.51 8.75
N LYS A 553 -24.49 -4.39 8.15
CA LYS A 553 -24.21 -3.03 8.67
C LYS A 553 -24.71 -2.82 10.10
N THR A 554 -25.82 -3.45 10.46
CA THR A 554 -26.39 -3.39 11.83
C THR A 554 -25.58 -4.19 12.82
N ILE A 555 -25.11 -5.39 12.43
CA ILE A 555 -24.19 -6.19 13.21
C ILE A 555 -22.91 -5.41 13.48
N GLU A 556 -22.37 -4.76 12.46
CA GLU A 556 -21.23 -3.86 12.59
C GLU A 556 -21.50 -2.72 13.57
N CYS A 557 -22.59 -1.98 13.39
CA CYS A 557 -22.96 -0.89 14.30
C CYS A 557 -23.10 -1.34 15.76
N ILE A 558 -23.76 -2.46 16.02
CA ILE A 558 -23.87 -3.04 17.38
C ILE A 558 -22.49 -3.34 17.95
N SER A 559 -21.60 -3.94 17.15
CA SER A 559 -20.25 -4.31 17.58
C SER A 559 -19.35 -3.10 17.85
N LEU A 560 -19.42 -2.05 17.04
CA LEU A 560 -18.67 -0.81 17.22
C LEU A 560 -19.19 -0.02 18.43
N ILE A 561 -20.51 0.10 18.60
CA ILE A 561 -21.09 0.67 19.83
C ILE A 561 -20.61 -0.10 21.05
N GLY A 562 -20.61 -1.43 21.00
CA GLY A 562 -20.12 -2.28 22.08
C GLY A 562 -18.65 -2.01 22.44
N LEU A 563 -17.80 -1.82 21.43
CA LEU A 563 -16.39 -1.48 21.61
C LEU A 563 -16.22 -0.08 22.24
N ALA A 564 -16.94 0.91 21.71
CA ALA A 564 -16.90 2.30 22.17
C ALA A 564 -17.30 2.45 23.65
N VAL A 565 -18.40 1.82 24.07
CA VAL A 565 -18.88 1.92 25.46
C VAL A 565 -18.11 1.03 26.45
N GLY A 566 -17.28 0.13 25.93
CA GLY A 566 -16.48 -0.81 26.69
C GLY A 566 -17.27 -1.95 27.35
N THR A 567 -16.51 -2.92 27.87
CA THR A 567 -17.04 -4.20 28.38
C THR A 567 -18.09 -4.00 29.47
N GLN A 568 -17.89 -3.06 30.40
CA GLN A 568 -18.78 -2.89 31.54
C GLN A 568 -20.23 -2.56 31.14
N LYS A 569 -20.42 -1.70 30.13
CA LYS A 569 -21.76 -1.32 29.67
C LYS A 569 -22.34 -2.37 28.73
N PHE A 570 -21.55 -2.89 27.80
CA PHE A 570 -22.03 -3.84 26.78
C PHE A 570 -22.40 -5.22 27.35
N MET A 571 -21.81 -5.66 28.46
CA MET A 571 -22.08 -6.98 29.06
C MET A 571 -23.56 -7.26 29.39
N GLN A 572 -24.40 -6.21 29.50
CA GLN A 572 -25.84 -6.36 29.70
C GLN A 572 -26.55 -6.98 28.50
N ASP A 573 -26.06 -6.71 27.29
CA ASP A 573 -26.62 -7.20 26.03
C ASP A 573 -25.72 -8.23 25.32
N ALA A 574 -24.47 -8.39 25.77
CA ALA A 574 -23.49 -9.26 25.14
C ALA A 574 -24.02 -10.68 24.90
N SER A 575 -24.68 -11.29 25.89
CA SER A 575 -25.24 -12.64 25.72
C SER A 575 -26.30 -12.69 24.61
N ASP A 576 -27.21 -11.71 24.56
CA ASP A 576 -28.26 -11.64 23.54
C ASP A 576 -27.64 -11.44 22.15
N VAL A 577 -26.71 -10.49 22.02
CA VAL A 577 -26.04 -10.16 20.76
C VAL A 577 -25.26 -11.35 20.23
N MET A 578 -24.50 -12.03 21.09
CA MET A 578 -23.74 -13.22 20.72
C MET A 578 -24.67 -14.36 20.29
N GLN A 579 -25.81 -14.54 20.96
CA GLN A 579 -26.79 -15.54 20.55
C GLN A 579 -27.44 -15.21 19.20
N MET A 580 -27.67 -13.92 18.90
CA MET A 580 -28.17 -13.48 17.61
C MET A 580 -27.12 -13.66 16.49
N LEU A 581 -25.83 -13.39 16.76
CA LEU A 581 -24.74 -13.66 15.82
C LEU A 581 -24.63 -15.16 15.51
N LEU A 582 -24.64 -15.99 16.56
CA LEU A 582 -24.65 -17.45 16.42
C LEU A 582 -25.86 -17.95 15.62
N ALA A 583 -27.06 -17.43 15.91
CA ALA A 583 -28.26 -17.77 15.15
C ALA A 583 -28.08 -17.40 13.67
N THR A 584 -27.58 -16.20 13.36
CA THR A 584 -27.28 -15.78 11.99
C THR A 584 -26.35 -16.76 11.27
N GLN A 585 -25.36 -17.31 11.98
CA GLN A 585 -24.34 -18.19 11.42
C GLN A 585 -24.75 -19.67 11.33
N THR A 586 -25.69 -20.12 12.18
CA THR A 586 -26.07 -21.53 12.35
C THR A 586 -27.49 -21.85 11.90
N ASP A 587 -28.30 -20.85 11.55
CA ASP A 587 -29.68 -21.07 11.15
C ASP A 587 -29.73 -21.97 9.91
N SER A 588 -30.27 -23.16 10.10
CA SER A 588 -30.30 -24.26 9.12
C SER A 588 -31.27 -23.98 7.96
N GLN A 589 -32.02 -22.87 8.03
CA GLN A 589 -32.87 -22.34 6.96
C GLN A 589 -32.19 -21.26 6.11
N ALA A 590 -31.02 -20.76 6.52
CA ALA A 590 -30.10 -20.22 5.54
C ALA A 590 -29.68 -21.41 4.68
N GLN A 591 -30.29 -21.52 3.47
CA GLN A 591 -29.67 -22.25 2.36
C GLN A 591 -28.16 -22.02 2.45
N GLU A 592 -27.34 -23.08 2.28
CA GLU A 592 -25.88 -22.99 2.19
C GLU A 592 -25.50 -21.57 1.78
N MET A 593 -25.03 -20.75 2.73
CA MET A 593 -24.76 -19.34 2.44
C MET A 593 -23.88 -19.36 1.21
N ASP A 594 -24.35 -18.75 0.12
CA ASP A 594 -23.60 -18.68 -1.12
C ASP A 594 -22.22 -18.13 -0.77
N ASP A 595 -21.16 -18.63 -1.42
CA ASP A 595 -19.79 -18.26 -1.05
C ASP A 595 -19.57 -16.73 -1.11
N ASP A 596 -20.40 -15.99 -1.88
CA ASP A 596 -20.40 -14.52 -2.04
C ASP A 596 -21.51 -13.77 -1.24
N ASP A 597 -21.95 -14.27 -0.06
CA ASP A 597 -22.98 -13.57 0.73
C ASP A 597 -22.43 -12.27 1.37
N PRO A 598 -22.99 -11.08 1.07
CA PRO A 598 -22.46 -9.78 1.51
C PRO A 598 -22.44 -9.58 3.03
N GLN A 599 -23.16 -10.38 3.81
CA GLN A 599 -23.14 -10.28 5.28
C GLN A 599 -21.90 -10.92 5.92
N MET A 600 -21.15 -11.75 5.19
CA MET A 600 -20.08 -12.58 5.77
C MET A 600 -18.93 -11.72 6.31
N SER A 601 -18.49 -10.69 5.55
CA SER A 601 -17.44 -9.75 5.97
C SER A 601 -17.81 -9.01 7.26
N PHE A 602 -19.03 -8.46 7.34
CA PHE A 602 -19.53 -7.78 8.54
C PHE A 602 -19.58 -8.71 9.77
N MET A 603 -19.98 -9.97 9.58
CA MET A 603 -19.99 -10.95 10.67
C MET A 603 -18.59 -11.26 11.18
N ILE A 604 -17.64 -11.47 10.26
CA ILE A 604 -16.23 -11.74 10.58
C ILE A 604 -15.65 -10.58 11.40
N SER A 605 -15.83 -9.34 10.94
CA SER A 605 -15.36 -8.13 11.65
C SER A 605 -16.05 -7.93 13.00
N ALA A 606 -17.35 -8.20 13.09
CA ALA A 606 -18.08 -8.11 14.36
C ALA A 606 -17.57 -9.13 15.39
N TRP A 607 -17.26 -10.37 14.97
CA TRP A 607 -16.71 -11.37 15.88
C TRP A 607 -15.36 -10.95 16.48
N ALA A 608 -14.49 -10.28 15.72
CA ALA A 608 -13.23 -9.75 16.27
C ALA A 608 -13.44 -8.61 17.25
N ARG A 609 -14.35 -7.68 16.97
CA ARG A 609 -14.72 -6.63 17.92
C ARG A 609 -15.28 -7.24 19.20
N MET A 610 -16.11 -8.29 19.10
CA MET A 610 -16.59 -9.05 20.27
C MET A 610 -15.46 -9.77 21.01
N CYS A 611 -14.46 -10.30 20.31
CA CYS A 611 -13.28 -10.91 20.91
C CYS A 611 -12.46 -9.89 21.71
N LYS A 612 -12.15 -8.74 21.12
CA LYS A 612 -11.48 -7.62 21.79
C LYS A 612 -12.23 -7.16 23.04
N LEU A 613 -13.56 -7.10 22.97
CA LEU A 613 -14.43 -6.64 24.05
C LEU A 613 -14.58 -7.63 25.21
N LEU A 614 -14.70 -8.93 24.90
CA LEU A 614 -14.91 -10.00 25.88
C LEU A 614 -13.59 -10.60 26.41
N GLY A 615 -12.48 -10.38 25.71
CA GLY A 615 -11.17 -10.95 26.01
C GLY A 615 -11.27 -12.47 26.20
N LYS A 616 -10.72 -12.97 27.30
CA LYS A 616 -10.72 -14.43 27.60
C LYS A 616 -12.12 -15.07 27.64
N GLN A 617 -13.19 -14.31 27.91
CA GLN A 617 -14.56 -14.85 27.91
C GLN A 617 -15.04 -15.24 26.51
N PHE A 618 -14.37 -14.75 25.46
CA PHE A 618 -14.67 -15.10 24.09
C PHE A 618 -14.29 -16.55 23.73
N GLN A 619 -13.38 -17.18 24.49
CA GLN A 619 -12.83 -18.51 24.19
C GLN A 619 -13.92 -19.58 23.94
N GLN A 620 -15.06 -19.49 24.62
CA GLN A 620 -16.18 -20.43 24.45
C GLN A 620 -16.82 -20.41 23.05
N TYR A 621 -16.63 -19.32 22.28
CA TYR A 621 -17.19 -19.15 20.95
C TYR A 621 -16.23 -19.57 19.82
N LEU A 622 -14.93 -19.74 20.13
CA LEU A 622 -13.91 -20.17 19.15
C LEU A 622 -14.32 -21.39 18.31
N PRO A 623 -14.90 -22.47 18.88
CA PRO A 623 -15.27 -23.63 18.08
C PRO A 623 -16.29 -23.35 16.97
N VAL A 624 -17.10 -22.29 17.13
CA VAL A 624 -18.11 -21.91 16.13
C VAL A 624 -17.53 -20.94 15.11
N VAL A 625 -16.72 -19.96 15.56
CA VAL A 625 -16.21 -18.89 14.69
C VAL A 625 -14.99 -19.31 13.87
N MET A 626 -14.17 -20.24 14.36
CA MET A 626 -12.90 -20.60 13.70
C MET A 626 -13.10 -21.33 12.38
N THR A 627 -14.07 -22.25 12.27
CA THR A 627 -14.32 -23.00 11.03
C THR A 627 -14.63 -22.10 9.82
N PRO A 628 -15.63 -21.19 9.88
CA PRO A 628 -15.91 -20.29 8.76
C PRO A 628 -14.77 -19.30 8.52
N LEU A 629 -14.11 -18.82 9.57
CA LEU A 629 -12.97 -17.92 9.44
C LEU A 629 -11.81 -18.55 8.67
N LEU A 630 -11.46 -19.79 9.02
CA LEU A 630 -10.41 -20.54 8.34
C LEU A 630 -10.79 -20.89 6.89
N LYS A 631 -12.08 -21.09 6.59
CA LYS A 631 -12.57 -21.27 5.22
C LYS A 631 -12.34 -20.00 4.40
N ALA A 632 -12.75 -18.84 4.91
CA ALA A 632 -12.56 -17.55 4.25
C ALA A 632 -11.07 -17.21 4.04
N ALA A 633 -10.24 -17.37 5.07
CA ALA A 633 -8.80 -17.14 4.96
C ALA A 633 -8.11 -18.15 4.00
N ALA A 634 -8.72 -19.31 3.72
CA ALA A 634 -8.21 -20.31 2.78
C ALA A 634 -8.76 -20.20 1.35
N ILE A 635 -9.57 -19.18 1.03
CA ILE A 635 -10.05 -18.91 -0.33
C ILE A 635 -8.85 -18.84 -1.28
N LYS A 636 -8.97 -19.53 -2.41
CA LYS A 636 -8.00 -19.52 -3.49
C LYS A 636 -8.61 -18.72 -4.65
N PRO A 637 -7.98 -17.61 -5.08
CA PRO A 637 -8.49 -16.87 -6.22
C PRO A 637 -8.39 -17.74 -7.47
N GLU A 638 -9.36 -17.55 -8.36
CA GLU A 638 -9.29 -18.12 -9.70
C GLU A 638 -8.33 -17.28 -10.55
N VAL A 639 -7.41 -17.94 -11.25
CA VAL A 639 -6.41 -17.29 -12.10
C VAL A 639 -6.48 -17.87 -13.50
N ALA A 640 -6.40 -17.01 -14.50
CA ALA A 640 -6.47 -17.37 -15.90
C ALA A 640 -5.36 -16.68 -16.69
N LEU A 641 -4.73 -17.40 -17.62
CA LEU A 641 -3.85 -16.82 -18.63
C LEU A 641 -4.63 -16.74 -19.94
N LEU A 642 -4.93 -15.52 -20.38
CA LEU A 642 -5.76 -15.24 -21.56
C LEU A 642 -4.94 -14.53 -22.64
N ASP A 643 -5.38 -14.63 -23.89
CA ASP A 643 -4.88 -13.76 -24.97
C ASP A 643 -5.77 -12.51 -25.14
N GLU A 644 -5.36 -11.55 -25.97
CA GLU A 644 -6.12 -10.30 -26.21
C GLU A 644 -7.59 -10.53 -26.64
N ASP A 645 -7.89 -11.65 -27.32
CA ASP A 645 -9.24 -11.96 -27.81
C ASP A 645 -10.09 -12.64 -26.71
N ASP A 646 -9.49 -13.53 -25.92
CA ASP A 646 -10.13 -14.18 -24.78
C ASP A 646 -10.39 -13.19 -23.63
N MET A 647 -9.48 -12.23 -23.40
CA MET A 647 -9.64 -11.17 -22.39
C MET A 647 -10.91 -10.35 -22.62
N LYS A 648 -11.21 -9.98 -23.87
CA LYS A 648 -12.42 -9.19 -24.21
C LYS A 648 -13.73 -9.92 -23.89
N GLN A 649 -13.73 -11.25 -23.86
CA GLN A 649 -14.93 -12.03 -23.53
C GLN A 649 -15.14 -12.18 -22.02
N VAL A 650 -14.06 -12.13 -21.24
CA VAL A 650 -14.12 -12.25 -19.77
C VAL A 650 -14.24 -10.88 -19.10
N ASN A 651 -13.78 -9.81 -19.76
CA ASN A 651 -13.89 -8.43 -19.27
C ASN A 651 -15.34 -7.90 -19.20
N GLU A 652 -16.35 -8.70 -19.61
CA GLU A 652 -17.77 -8.42 -19.36
C GLU A 652 -18.21 -8.87 -17.94
N ASP A 653 -17.35 -9.55 -17.17
CA ASP A 653 -17.57 -9.94 -15.78
C ASP A 653 -16.75 -9.03 -14.85
N ASP A 654 -17.43 -8.11 -14.14
CA ASP A 654 -16.83 -7.13 -13.21
C ASP A 654 -15.98 -7.78 -12.09
N GLY A 655 -16.09 -9.10 -11.88
CA GLY A 655 -15.31 -9.85 -10.91
C GLY A 655 -13.86 -10.16 -11.33
N TRP A 656 -13.45 -9.85 -12.56
CA TRP A 656 -12.10 -10.13 -13.07
C TRP A 656 -11.26 -8.87 -13.30
N GLN A 657 -10.01 -8.92 -12.85
CA GLN A 657 -9.00 -7.91 -13.19
C GLN A 657 -7.87 -8.55 -14.00
N PHE A 658 -7.35 -7.81 -14.97
CA PHE A 658 -6.33 -8.31 -15.89
C PHE A 658 -5.07 -7.46 -15.83
N VAL A 659 -3.92 -8.12 -15.74
CA VAL A 659 -2.61 -7.51 -15.91
C VAL A 659 -2.04 -7.99 -17.24
N SER A 660 -1.78 -7.06 -18.15
CA SER A 660 -1.13 -7.39 -19.42
C SER A 660 0.34 -7.70 -19.17
N LEU A 661 0.77 -8.91 -19.49
CA LEU A 661 2.18 -9.28 -19.55
C LEU A 661 2.76 -8.80 -20.89
N SER A 662 4.07 -8.55 -20.93
CA SER A 662 4.81 -8.06 -22.11
C SER A 662 4.62 -8.87 -23.40
N ASP A 663 4.01 -10.06 -23.33
CA ASP A 663 4.05 -11.10 -24.35
C ASP A 663 2.71 -11.33 -25.08
N GLN A 664 1.80 -10.34 -25.09
CA GLN A 664 0.41 -10.46 -25.61
C GLN A 664 -0.41 -11.54 -24.86
N GLN A 665 -0.08 -11.76 -23.60
CA GLN A 665 -0.83 -12.59 -22.66
C GLN A 665 -1.26 -11.72 -21.51
N SER A 666 -2.49 -11.91 -21.05
CA SER A 666 -3.04 -11.21 -19.90
C SER A 666 -3.22 -12.21 -18.77
N PHE A 667 -2.70 -11.86 -17.60
CA PHE A 667 -2.93 -12.59 -16.37
C PHE A 667 -4.22 -12.04 -15.74
N GLY A 668 -5.29 -12.82 -15.81
CA GLY A 668 -6.56 -12.54 -15.17
C GLY A 668 -6.60 -13.12 -13.76
N ILE A 669 -7.09 -12.33 -12.81
CA ILE A 669 -7.43 -12.78 -11.47
C ILE A 669 -8.87 -12.42 -11.15
N ARG A 670 -9.61 -13.39 -10.60
CA ARG A 670 -10.92 -13.12 -10.02
C ARG A 670 -10.74 -12.49 -8.65
N THR A 671 -11.17 -11.25 -8.51
CA THR A 671 -11.02 -10.45 -7.28
C THR A 671 -12.10 -10.77 -6.24
N THR A 672 -13.18 -11.42 -6.65
CA THR A 672 -14.24 -11.89 -5.75
C THR A 672 -13.65 -12.73 -4.60
N GLY A 673 -13.95 -12.34 -3.37
CA GLY A 673 -13.50 -13.02 -2.14
C GLY A 673 -12.07 -12.70 -1.68
N LEU A 674 -11.31 -11.85 -2.39
CA LEU A 674 -10.00 -11.38 -1.91
C LEU A 674 -10.11 -10.51 -0.66
N GLU A 675 -11.08 -9.60 -0.63
CA GLU A 675 -11.38 -8.75 0.54
C GLU A 675 -11.83 -9.58 1.76
N GLU A 676 -12.63 -10.62 1.52
CA GLU A 676 -13.08 -11.54 2.57
C GLU A 676 -11.92 -12.35 3.13
N LYS A 677 -11.02 -12.82 2.27
CA LYS A 677 -9.77 -13.48 2.66
C LYS A 677 -8.89 -12.55 3.49
N SER A 678 -8.72 -11.30 3.05
CA SER A 678 -7.95 -10.26 3.72
C SER A 678 -8.50 -10.00 5.13
N THR A 679 -9.79 -9.70 5.22
CA THR A 679 -10.50 -9.49 6.49
C THR A 679 -10.34 -10.70 7.41
N ALA A 680 -10.52 -11.92 6.89
CA ALA A 680 -10.36 -13.14 7.67
C ALA A 680 -8.94 -13.31 8.24
N CYS A 681 -7.91 -12.96 7.47
CA CYS A 681 -6.52 -12.99 7.91
C CYS A 681 -6.27 -12.00 9.05
N GLN A 682 -6.76 -10.76 8.92
CA GLN A 682 -6.70 -9.75 9.98
C GLN A 682 -7.40 -10.21 11.26
N MET A 683 -8.53 -10.92 11.16
CA MET A 683 -9.21 -11.41 12.35
C MET A 683 -8.46 -12.54 13.05
N LEU A 684 -7.75 -13.40 12.30
CA LEU A 684 -6.86 -14.40 12.89
C LEU A 684 -5.74 -13.71 13.70
N VAL A 685 -5.19 -12.60 13.20
CA VAL A 685 -4.22 -11.76 13.93
C VAL A 685 -4.84 -11.27 15.23
N CYS A 686 -6.03 -10.68 15.16
CA CYS A 686 -6.76 -10.17 16.32
C CYS A 686 -6.99 -11.28 17.37
N TYR A 687 -7.47 -12.45 16.98
CA TYR A 687 -7.71 -13.56 17.91
C TYR A 687 -6.42 -14.04 18.57
N ALA A 688 -5.34 -14.21 17.82
CA ALA A 688 -4.06 -14.61 18.40
C ALA A 688 -3.56 -13.58 19.42
N ARG A 689 -3.61 -12.28 19.06
CA ARG A 689 -3.15 -11.17 19.90
C ARG A 689 -3.96 -11.02 21.20
N GLU A 690 -5.29 -11.04 21.10
CA GLU A 690 -6.18 -10.77 22.25
C GLU A 690 -6.33 -11.98 23.17
N LEU A 691 -6.38 -13.21 22.63
CA LEU A 691 -6.65 -14.42 23.41
C LEU A 691 -5.39 -15.09 23.96
N LYS A 692 -4.23 -14.83 23.34
CA LYS A 692 -2.91 -15.37 23.75
C LYS A 692 -2.99 -16.89 23.97
N GLU A 693 -2.69 -17.36 25.17
CA GLU A 693 -2.74 -18.77 25.58
C GLU A 693 -4.07 -19.47 25.25
N ALA A 694 -5.20 -18.76 25.28
CA ALA A 694 -6.51 -19.34 24.96
C ALA A 694 -6.68 -19.69 23.48
N PHE A 695 -5.80 -19.19 22.60
CA PHE A 695 -5.76 -19.52 21.17
C PHE A 695 -4.81 -20.69 20.84
N ALA A 696 -4.08 -21.21 21.84
CA ALA A 696 -3.03 -22.22 21.64
C ALA A 696 -3.49 -23.44 20.83
N ASP A 697 -4.73 -23.89 20.97
CA ASP A 697 -5.24 -25.08 20.28
C ASP A 697 -5.33 -24.92 18.75
N TYR A 698 -5.40 -23.68 18.26
CA TYR A 698 -5.55 -23.37 16.83
C TYR A 698 -4.21 -23.04 16.14
N THR A 699 -3.13 -22.83 16.91
CA THR A 699 -1.88 -22.26 16.38
C THR A 699 -1.26 -23.08 15.24
N GLU A 700 -1.27 -24.41 15.32
CA GLU A 700 -0.70 -25.25 14.25
C GLU A 700 -1.45 -25.10 12.93
N GLN A 701 -2.78 -25.09 12.98
CA GLN A 701 -3.62 -24.95 11.80
C GLN A 701 -3.45 -23.57 11.18
N VAL A 702 -3.41 -22.53 12.01
CA VAL A 702 -3.24 -21.14 11.56
C VAL A 702 -1.83 -20.93 11.00
N VAL A 703 -0.78 -21.47 11.61
CA VAL A 703 0.59 -21.39 11.03
C VAL A 703 0.63 -22.03 9.64
N LYS A 704 0.05 -23.24 9.48
CA LYS A 704 0.01 -23.92 8.17
C LYS A 704 -0.76 -23.14 7.11
N LEU A 705 -1.74 -22.33 7.53
CA LEU A 705 -2.51 -21.48 6.65
C LEU A 705 -1.78 -20.18 6.30
N MET A 706 -1.22 -19.49 7.28
CA MET A 706 -0.68 -18.13 7.14
C MET A 706 0.73 -18.10 6.52
N VAL A 707 1.56 -19.11 6.73
CA VAL A 707 2.93 -19.13 6.18
C VAL A 707 2.96 -19.06 4.64
N PRO A 708 2.17 -19.84 3.89
CA PRO A 708 2.08 -19.67 2.44
C PRO A 708 1.58 -18.29 1.99
N LEU A 709 0.80 -17.60 2.84
CA LEU A 709 0.23 -16.30 2.53
C LEU A 709 1.25 -15.15 2.59
N LEU A 710 2.44 -15.38 3.15
CA LEU A 710 3.57 -14.43 3.06
C LEU A 710 3.97 -14.12 1.61
N LYS A 711 3.67 -15.02 0.67
CA LYS A 711 3.98 -14.90 -0.77
C LYS A 711 2.71 -14.78 -1.62
N PHE A 712 1.60 -14.34 -1.01
CA PHE A 712 0.33 -14.11 -1.71
C PHE A 712 0.34 -12.72 -2.37
N TYR A 713 1.04 -12.60 -3.49
CA TYR A 713 1.26 -11.31 -4.19
C TYR A 713 0.00 -10.67 -4.77
N PHE A 714 -1.16 -11.33 -4.68
CA PHE A 714 -2.44 -10.81 -5.16
C PHE A 714 -3.09 -9.80 -4.18
N HIS A 715 -2.62 -9.74 -2.94
CA HIS A 715 -3.14 -8.78 -1.95
C HIS A 715 -2.08 -8.52 -0.87
N ASP A 716 -1.70 -7.26 -0.72
CA ASP A 716 -0.80 -6.72 0.30
C ASP A 716 -1.28 -6.94 1.75
N VAL A 717 -2.53 -6.62 2.09
CA VAL A 717 -3.08 -6.75 3.46
C VAL A 717 -3.09 -8.21 3.93
N VAL A 718 -3.28 -9.17 3.03
CA VAL A 718 -3.14 -10.60 3.33
C VAL A 718 -1.69 -10.92 3.75
N ARG A 719 -0.69 -10.38 3.04
CA ARG A 719 0.73 -10.57 3.36
C ARG A 719 1.12 -9.85 4.65
N LEU A 720 0.63 -8.62 4.87
CA LEU A 720 0.80 -7.88 6.13
C LEU A 720 0.24 -8.69 7.31
N SER A 721 -0.99 -9.20 7.19
CA SER A 721 -1.61 -10.03 8.22
C SER A 721 -0.86 -11.33 8.46
N ALA A 722 -0.35 -11.95 7.39
CA ALA A 722 0.51 -13.13 7.47
C ALA A 722 1.79 -12.82 8.26
N ALA A 723 2.45 -11.70 7.98
CA ALA A 723 3.64 -11.28 8.71
C ALA A 723 3.33 -10.93 10.18
N GLU A 724 2.32 -10.10 10.46
CA GLU A 724 1.96 -9.62 11.80
C GLU A 724 1.60 -10.77 12.75
N ILE A 725 0.92 -11.81 12.25
CA ILE A 725 0.44 -12.92 13.09
C ILE A 725 1.58 -13.80 13.63
N MET A 726 2.75 -13.82 12.96
CA MET A 726 3.82 -14.78 13.25
C MET A 726 4.31 -14.73 14.71
N PRO A 727 4.73 -13.57 15.26
CA PRO A 727 5.09 -13.47 16.67
C PRO A 727 3.92 -13.78 17.60
N CYS A 728 2.69 -13.39 17.26
CA CYS A 728 1.51 -13.70 18.08
C CYS A 728 1.28 -15.20 18.22
N LEU A 729 1.46 -15.99 17.15
CA LEU A 729 1.29 -17.44 17.19
C LEU A 729 2.36 -18.12 18.05
N ILE A 730 3.59 -17.60 18.04
CA ILE A 730 4.66 -18.04 18.94
C ILE A 730 4.26 -17.79 20.39
N GLU A 731 3.79 -16.58 20.72
CA GLU A 731 3.31 -16.24 22.07
C GLU A 731 2.18 -17.17 22.52
N CYS A 732 1.16 -17.38 21.67
CA CYS A 732 0.05 -18.30 21.95
C CYS A 732 0.54 -19.73 22.23
N ALA A 733 1.54 -20.19 21.48
CA ALA A 733 2.06 -21.56 21.54
C ALA A 733 2.96 -21.83 22.76
N THR A 734 3.42 -20.80 23.47
CA THR A 734 4.33 -20.96 24.64
C THR A 734 3.78 -21.91 25.70
N ILE A 735 2.47 -21.91 25.95
CA ILE A 735 1.80 -22.80 26.91
C ILE A 735 1.89 -24.29 26.55
N LYS A 736 2.14 -24.63 25.27
CA LYS A 736 2.34 -26.01 24.79
C LYS A 736 3.78 -26.51 24.96
N GLY A 737 4.69 -25.64 25.40
CA GLY A 737 6.08 -25.96 25.73
C GLY A 737 7.07 -25.75 24.58
N GLU A 738 8.35 -25.61 24.93
CA GLU A 738 9.42 -25.20 24.01
C GLU A 738 9.58 -26.08 22.77
N ALA A 739 9.37 -27.39 22.88
CA ALA A 739 9.51 -28.31 21.75
C ALA A 739 8.50 -28.02 20.64
N TYR A 740 7.26 -27.71 21.02
CA TYR A 740 6.19 -27.37 20.10
C TYR A 740 6.44 -26.02 19.42
N VAL A 741 6.84 -25.02 20.21
CA VAL A 741 7.22 -23.69 19.70
C VAL A 741 8.38 -23.79 18.72
N ARG A 742 9.40 -24.61 19.02
CA ARG A 742 10.55 -24.82 18.14
C ARG A 742 10.16 -25.47 16.81
N GLU A 743 9.22 -26.42 16.82
CA GLU A 743 8.70 -27.04 15.60
C GLU A 743 7.96 -26.03 14.71
N MET A 744 7.10 -25.20 15.31
CA MET A 744 6.43 -24.11 14.59
C MET A 744 7.44 -23.12 13.99
N TRP A 745 8.41 -22.67 14.78
CA TRP A 745 9.43 -21.73 14.30
C TRP A 745 10.29 -22.29 13.17
N ASN A 746 10.67 -23.57 13.24
CA ASN A 746 11.43 -24.22 12.17
C ASN A 746 10.65 -24.27 10.85
N PHE A 747 9.31 -24.28 10.90
CA PHE A 747 8.46 -24.18 9.71
C PHE A 747 8.31 -22.73 9.22
N MET A 748 8.20 -21.76 10.13
CA MET A 748 7.96 -20.35 9.80
C MET A 748 9.22 -19.63 9.30
N CYS A 749 10.35 -19.79 10.00
CA CYS A 749 11.55 -18.97 9.81
C CYS A 749 12.12 -18.98 8.38
N PRO A 750 12.27 -20.13 7.70
CA PRO A 750 12.78 -20.15 6.33
C PRO A 750 11.88 -19.39 5.35
N GLU A 751 10.56 -19.48 5.53
CA GLU A 751 9.59 -18.82 4.67
C GLU A 751 9.54 -17.30 4.90
N ILE A 752 9.69 -16.85 6.16
CA ILE A 752 9.81 -15.42 6.49
C ILE A 752 11.07 -14.83 5.83
N ILE A 753 12.23 -15.48 5.98
CA ILE A 753 13.49 -15.02 5.37
C ILE A 753 13.36 -14.99 3.84
N ALA A 754 12.75 -16.02 3.25
CA ALA A 754 12.54 -16.07 1.81
C ALA A 754 11.60 -14.96 1.32
N ALA A 755 10.51 -14.68 2.05
CA ALA A 755 9.60 -13.58 1.72
C ALA A 755 10.29 -12.22 1.80
N MET A 756 11.10 -11.97 2.83
CA MET A 756 11.89 -10.73 2.94
C MET A 756 12.81 -10.50 1.74
N GLY A 757 13.29 -11.55 1.07
CA GLY A 757 14.17 -11.45 -0.10
C GLY A 757 13.45 -11.22 -1.43
N THR A 758 12.13 -11.38 -1.50
CA THR A 758 11.35 -11.28 -2.76
C THR A 758 10.15 -10.34 -2.68
N GLU A 759 9.92 -9.69 -1.52
CA GLU A 759 8.78 -8.81 -1.29
C GLU A 759 8.93 -7.49 -2.07
N PRO A 760 8.01 -7.16 -3.00
CA PRO A 760 8.07 -5.93 -3.78
C PRO A 760 7.63 -4.67 -3.01
N GLU A 761 6.71 -4.79 -2.06
CA GLU A 761 6.10 -3.65 -1.37
C GLU A 761 6.87 -3.29 -0.09
N SER A 762 7.29 -2.03 0.02
CA SER A 762 8.12 -1.54 1.13
C SER A 762 7.44 -1.71 2.49
N ASP A 763 6.15 -1.39 2.58
CA ASP A 763 5.39 -1.51 3.83
C ASP A 763 5.27 -2.97 4.29
N VAL A 764 5.00 -3.88 3.35
CA VAL A 764 4.92 -5.33 3.64
C VAL A 764 6.29 -5.86 4.06
N LEU A 765 7.35 -5.44 3.38
CA LEU A 765 8.72 -5.81 3.73
C LEU A 765 9.08 -5.31 5.13
N SER A 766 8.73 -4.07 5.47
CA SER A 766 8.97 -3.50 6.79
C SER A 766 8.30 -4.33 7.90
N GLN A 767 7.06 -4.77 7.68
CA GLN A 767 6.31 -5.62 8.60
C GLN A 767 6.91 -7.03 8.71
N LEU A 768 7.39 -7.62 7.62
CA LEU A 768 8.10 -8.90 7.64
C LEU A 768 9.37 -8.83 8.48
N MET A 769 10.16 -7.76 8.32
CA MET A 769 11.40 -7.54 9.05
C MET A 769 11.14 -7.34 10.55
N GLU A 770 10.12 -6.54 10.90
CA GLU A 770 9.71 -6.33 12.29
C GLU A 770 9.19 -7.60 12.93
N SER A 771 8.31 -8.34 12.24
CA SER A 771 7.81 -9.62 12.73
C SER A 771 8.93 -10.64 12.92
N PHE A 772 9.92 -10.67 12.04
CA PHE A 772 11.11 -11.52 12.20
C PHE A 772 11.90 -11.15 13.45
N ALA A 773 12.22 -9.86 13.64
CA ALA A 773 12.96 -9.37 14.81
C ALA A 773 12.23 -9.72 16.11
N LYS A 774 10.91 -9.48 16.18
CA LYS A 774 10.08 -9.84 17.33
C LYS A 774 10.04 -11.34 17.61
N CYS A 775 10.00 -12.18 16.56
CA CYS A 775 10.10 -13.63 16.74
C CYS A 775 11.45 -14.04 17.34
N VAL A 776 12.55 -13.42 16.92
CA VAL A 776 13.90 -13.66 17.47
C VAL A 776 13.94 -13.27 18.95
N GLU A 777 13.39 -12.11 19.32
CA GLU A 777 13.31 -11.65 20.71
C GLU A 777 12.52 -12.60 21.61
N LEU A 778 11.34 -13.05 21.15
CA LEU A 778 10.48 -13.97 21.89
C LEU A 778 11.12 -15.33 22.13
N LEU A 779 11.85 -15.85 21.13
CA LEU A 779 12.46 -17.18 21.18
C LEU A 779 13.84 -17.18 21.85
N GLY A 780 14.54 -16.05 21.78
CA GLY A 780 15.86 -15.86 22.33
C GLY A 780 16.93 -16.79 21.72
N LYS A 781 17.91 -17.15 22.54
CA LYS A 781 19.13 -17.83 22.11
C LYS A 781 18.87 -19.21 21.50
N GLY A 782 19.47 -19.47 20.34
CA GLY A 782 19.44 -20.77 19.67
C GLY A 782 18.20 -21.00 18.81
N CYS A 783 17.45 -19.93 18.50
CA CYS A 783 16.30 -19.98 17.60
C CYS A 783 16.71 -20.09 16.12
N LEU A 784 17.94 -19.72 15.75
CA LEU A 784 18.42 -19.74 14.37
C LEU A 784 19.49 -20.80 14.14
N SER A 785 19.37 -21.54 13.05
CA SER A 785 20.39 -22.46 12.55
C SER A 785 21.44 -21.74 11.69
N ASN A 786 22.61 -22.36 11.48
CA ASN A 786 23.65 -21.78 10.61
C ASN A 786 23.17 -21.59 9.16
N GLU A 787 22.28 -22.46 8.67
CA GLU A 787 21.70 -22.34 7.33
C GLU A 787 20.77 -21.12 7.24
N GLN A 788 19.90 -20.94 8.25
CA GLN A 788 19.01 -19.78 8.35
C GLN A 788 19.82 -18.48 8.46
N LEU A 789 20.89 -18.45 9.25
CA LEU A 789 21.78 -17.29 9.33
C LEU A 789 22.46 -16.99 7.99
N THR A 790 22.87 -18.01 7.25
CA THR A 790 23.46 -17.80 5.92
C THR A 790 22.44 -17.18 4.96
N SER A 791 21.19 -17.67 4.97
CA SER A 791 20.10 -17.14 4.14
C SER A 791 19.73 -15.70 4.53
N LEU A 792 19.65 -15.42 5.84
CA LEU A 792 19.38 -14.09 6.35
C LEU A 792 20.51 -13.11 5.97
N GLY A 793 21.77 -13.53 6.11
CA GLY A 793 22.93 -12.72 5.76
C GLY A 793 22.93 -12.32 4.29
N LYS A 794 22.59 -13.25 3.38
CA LYS A 794 22.40 -12.93 1.97
C LYS A 794 21.29 -11.89 1.78
N THR A 795 20.13 -12.12 2.39
CA THR A 795 18.96 -11.23 2.26
C THR A 795 19.26 -9.81 2.75
N LEU A 796 19.91 -9.66 3.91
CA LEU A 796 20.30 -8.35 4.44
C LEU A 796 21.40 -7.68 3.60
N ASN A 797 22.32 -8.47 3.03
CA ASN A 797 23.32 -7.94 2.10
C ASN A 797 22.66 -7.30 0.87
N ASP A 798 21.71 -8.01 0.26
CA ASP A 798 21.02 -7.54 -0.95
C ASP A 798 20.25 -6.23 -0.66
N HIS A 799 19.58 -6.14 0.49
CA HIS A 799 18.90 -4.90 0.93
C HIS A 799 19.85 -3.73 1.19
N LEU A 800 20.99 -3.99 1.85
CA LEU A 800 22.00 -2.95 2.10
C LEU A 800 22.67 -2.46 0.80
N GLU A 801 22.90 -3.36 -0.17
CA GLU A 801 23.40 -2.98 -1.50
C GLU A 801 22.37 -2.13 -2.26
N ALA A 802 21.09 -2.52 -2.23
CA ALA A 802 19.99 -1.78 -2.84
C ALA A 802 19.86 -0.37 -2.26
N HIS A 803 19.95 -0.20 -0.93
CA HIS A 803 19.94 1.10 -0.26
C HIS A 803 20.98 2.06 -0.86
N PHE A 804 22.20 1.58 -1.06
CA PHE A 804 23.27 2.39 -1.63
C PHE A 804 23.10 2.65 -3.13
N HIS A 805 22.58 1.69 -3.88
CA HIS A 805 22.31 1.86 -5.30
C HIS A 805 21.21 2.89 -5.55
N LYS A 806 20.07 2.76 -4.85
CA LYS A 806 18.95 3.70 -4.94
C LYS A 806 19.38 5.13 -4.59
N GLN A 807 20.27 5.28 -3.60
CA GLN A 807 20.84 6.58 -3.28
C GLN A 807 21.61 7.20 -4.45
N ASP A 808 22.45 6.42 -5.13
CA ASP A 808 23.19 6.86 -6.32
C ASP A 808 22.24 7.20 -7.47
N GLU A 809 21.19 6.39 -7.69
CA GLU A 809 20.13 6.65 -8.67
C GLU A 809 19.41 7.98 -8.39
N ARG A 810 19.06 8.27 -7.13
CA ARG A 810 18.46 9.55 -6.76
C ARG A 810 19.39 10.72 -7.06
N GLN A 811 20.70 10.56 -6.91
CA GLN A 811 21.67 11.61 -7.28
C GLN A 811 21.77 11.80 -8.79
N GLU A 812 21.65 10.74 -9.59
CA GLU A 812 21.58 10.85 -11.04
C GLU A 812 20.25 11.46 -11.53
N ARG A 813 19.11 11.10 -10.91
CA ARG A 813 17.80 11.71 -11.21
C ARG A 813 17.78 13.23 -10.98
N ARG A 814 18.51 13.74 -9.98
CA ARG A 814 18.69 15.19 -9.74
C ARG A 814 19.46 15.92 -10.86
N LYS A 815 20.16 15.18 -11.72
CA LYS A 815 20.90 15.73 -12.88
C LYS A 815 20.08 15.66 -14.17
N ASP A 816 18.92 15.00 -14.17
CA ASP A 816 18.06 14.89 -15.34
C ASP A 816 17.57 16.28 -15.79
N GLU A 817 17.39 16.46 -17.09
CA GLU A 817 16.92 17.74 -17.64
C GLU A 817 15.53 18.12 -17.13
N ASP A 818 14.70 17.13 -16.76
CA ASP A 818 13.35 17.26 -16.22
C ASP A 818 13.27 17.41 -14.69
N TYR A 819 14.40 17.54 -14.00
CA TYR A 819 14.40 17.84 -12.57
C TYR A 819 13.68 19.17 -12.25
N ASP A 820 12.70 19.11 -11.35
CA ASP A 820 11.98 20.26 -10.80
C ASP A 820 11.70 20.08 -9.30
N GLU A 821 11.04 21.07 -8.68
CA GLU A 821 10.74 21.07 -7.24
C GLU A 821 9.90 19.86 -6.80
N VAL A 822 8.93 19.44 -7.63
CA VAL A 822 8.02 18.31 -7.31
C VAL A 822 8.75 16.97 -7.48
N VAL A 823 9.67 16.87 -8.45
CA VAL A 823 10.57 15.70 -8.54
C VAL A 823 11.46 15.61 -7.30
N GLU A 824 11.95 16.74 -6.75
CA GLU A 824 12.70 16.71 -5.50
C GLU A 824 11.86 16.25 -4.31
N GLU A 825 10.59 16.67 -4.20
CA GLU A 825 9.66 16.20 -3.17
C GLU A 825 9.51 14.66 -3.22
N SER A 826 9.23 14.09 -4.40
CA SER A 826 9.16 12.61 -4.58
C SER A 826 10.49 11.88 -4.30
N LEU A 827 11.63 12.50 -4.60
CA LEU A 827 12.95 11.94 -4.28
C LEU A 827 13.25 11.99 -2.78
N GLN A 828 12.62 12.91 -2.04
CA GLN A 828 12.72 12.99 -0.58
C GLN A 828 11.84 11.93 0.07
N GLU A 829 10.59 11.75 -0.38
CA GLU A 829 9.71 10.66 0.07
C GLU A 829 10.36 9.28 -0.11
N GLN A 830 10.87 8.98 -1.32
CA GLN A 830 11.62 7.74 -1.57
C GLN A 830 12.85 7.57 -0.66
N ASN A 831 13.46 8.68 -0.26
CA ASN A 831 14.60 8.64 0.65
C ASN A 831 14.16 8.40 2.10
N GLU A 832 13.00 8.89 2.50
CA GLU A 832 12.38 8.59 3.80
C GLU A 832 12.01 7.11 3.91
N ASP A 833 11.44 6.53 2.85
CA ASP A 833 11.14 5.09 2.77
C ASP A 833 12.40 4.23 2.91
N ASP A 834 13.47 4.57 2.18
CA ASP A 834 14.75 3.85 2.29
C ASP A 834 15.37 4.00 3.69
N ILE A 835 15.22 5.15 4.34
CA ILE A 835 15.68 5.36 5.73
C ILE A 835 14.88 4.49 6.70
N TYR A 836 13.57 4.39 6.51
CA TYR A 836 12.71 3.51 7.29
C TYR A 836 13.09 2.04 7.08
N MET A 837 13.37 1.62 5.85
CA MET A 837 13.88 0.27 5.59
C MET A 837 15.22 -0.01 6.27
N LEU A 838 16.12 0.98 6.30
CA LEU A 838 17.39 0.85 7.03
C LEU A 838 17.17 0.72 8.54
N SER A 839 16.15 1.36 9.11
CA SER A 839 15.79 1.16 10.52
C SER A 839 15.37 -0.29 10.80
N LYS A 840 14.60 -0.91 9.89
CA LYS A 840 14.19 -2.31 10.04
C LYS A 840 15.36 -3.29 9.90
N VAL A 841 16.37 -2.97 9.10
CA VAL A 841 17.65 -3.70 9.13
C VAL A 841 18.28 -3.59 10.52
N SER A 842 18.30 -2.38 11.10
CA SER A 842 18.80 -2.15 12.45
C SER A 842 18.04 -2.98 13.48
N ASP A 843 16.71 -3.04 13.43
CA ASP A 843 15.87 -3.83 14.37
C ASP A 843 16.22 -5.33 14.33
N ILE A 844 16.49 -5.88 13.15
CA ILE A 844 16.94 -7.28 13.03
C ILE A 844 18.32 -7.45 13.66
N ILE A 845 19.26 -6.54 13.42
CA ILE A 845 20.60 -6.64 14.03
C ILE A 845 20.52 -6.47 15.55
N HIS A 846 19.71 -5.54 16.03
CA HIS A 846 19.40 -5.32 17.44
C HIS A 846 18.87 -6.60 18.10
N SER A 847 17.81 -7.19 17.56
CA SER A 847 17.21 -8.42 18.12
C SER A 847 18.20 -9.60 18.15
N LEU A 848 19.03 -9.77 17.12
CA LEU A 848 20.07 -10.79 17.06
C LEU A 848 21.15 -10.56 18.14
N LEU A 849 21.66 -9.35 18.27
CA LEU A 849 22.69 -9.01 19.26
C LEU A 849 22.13 -9.06 20.69
N GLY A 850 20.93 -8.53 20.92
CA GLY A 850 20.26 -8.53 22.23
C GLY A 850 20.03 -9.94 22.78
N THR A 851 19.71 -10.89 21.90
CA THR A 851 19.40 -12.28 22.29
C THR A 851 20.62 -13.21 22.29
N HIS A 852 21.51 -13.11 21.29
CA HIS A 852 22.64 -14.03 21.10
C HIS A 852 23.98 -13.45 21.56
N ARG A 853 24.08 -12.14 21.77
CA ARG A 853 25.28 -11.43 22.23
C ARG A 853 26.49 -11.74 21.35
N GLU A 854 27.65 -11.99 21.96
CA GLU A 854 28.95 -12.20 21.30
C GLU A 854 28.95 -13.36 20.28
N GLU A 855 28.04 -14.34 20.41
CA GLU A 855 27.94 -15.47 19.47
C GLU A 855 27.52 -15.03 18.07
N MET A 856 26.91 -13.85 17.94
CA MET A 856 26.46 -13.27 16.68
C MET A 856 27.50 -12.43 15.96
N LEU A 857 28.64 -12.14 16.57
CA LEU A 857 29.71 -11.36 15.96
C LEU A 857 30.26 -11.95 14.65
N PRO A 858 30.44 -13.29 14.48
CA PRO A 858 30.87 -13.84 13.19
C PRO A 858 29.86 -13.66 12.05
N PHE A 859 28.57 -13.60 12.38
CA PHE A 859 27.53 -13.27 11.41
C PHE A 859 27.59 -11.77 11.08
N PHE A 860 27.67 -10.91 12.10
CA PHE A 860 27.81 -9.47 11.95
C PHE A 860 29.01 -9.07 11.08
N GLU A 861 30.15 -9.76 11.23
CA GLU A 861 31.37 -9.53 10.43
C GLU A 861 31.15 -9.67 8.91
N GLN A 862 30.14 -10.43 8.47
CA GLN A 862 29.82 -10.58 7.05
C GLN A 862 29.15 -9.32 6.47
N LEU A 863 28.37 -8.60 7.27
CA LEU A 863 27.65 -7.39 6.89
C LEU A 863 28.40 -6.10 7.27
N MET A 864 29.39 -6.21 8.15
CA MET A 864 30.21 -5.11 8.66
C MET A 864 30.74 -4.13 7.60
N PRO A 865 31.16 -4.53 6.38
CA PRO A 865 31.58 -3.57 5.36
C PRO A 865 30.52 -2.51 5.02
N HIS A 866 29.24 -2.87 5.03
CA HIS A 866 28.14 -1.94 4.78
C HIS A 866 27.97 -0.96 5.94
N PHE A 867 28.05 -1.44 7.19
CA PHE A 867 27.95 -0.59 8.38
C PHE A 867 29.12 0.40 8.51
N ILE A 868 30.31 0.00 8.04
CA ILE A 868 31.46 0.93 7.91
C ILE A 868 31.16 2.00 6.85
N LYS A 869 30.57 1.60 5.72
CA LYS A 869 30.22 2.52 4.62
C LYS A 869 29.19 3.56 5.06
N LEU A 870 28.27 3.22 5.97
CA LEU A 870 27.29 4.16 6.56
C LEU A 870 27.96 5.30 7.34
N LEU A 871 29.06 5.02 8.04
CA LEU A 871 29.80 6.01 8.83
C LEU A 871 30.81 6.85 8.02
N THR A 872 30.92 6.62 6.72
CA THR A 872 31.93 7.31 5.89
C THR A 872 31.63 8.82 5.78
N PRO A 873 32.64 9.70 5.89
CA PRO A 873 32.43 11.14 5.70
C PRO A 873 31.79 11.46 4.34
N GLY A 874 30.74 12.28 4.35
CA GLY A 874 30.00 12.67 3.13
C GLY A 874 28.72 11.86 2.88
N ARG A 875 28.47 10.80 3.66
CA ARG A 875 27.15 10.15 3.69
C ARG A 875 26.06 11.08 4.23
N PRO A 876 24.77 10.84 3.90
CA PRO A 876 23.63 11.50 4.54
C PRO A 876 23.65 11.36 6.05
N TRP A 877 22.92 12.23 6.74
CA TRP A 877 22.86 12.18 8.19
C TRP A 877 22.15 10.92 8.69
N SER A 878 21.12 10.45 7.99
CA SER A 878 20.37 9.23 8.31
C SER A 878 21.24 7.97 8.23
N ASP A 879 22.08 7.84 7.19
CA ASP A 879 23.07 6.77 7.09
C ASP A 879 23.99 6.77 8.34
N ARG A 880 24.48 7.95 8.74
CA ARG A 880 25.37 8.06 9.90
C ARG A 880 24.64 7.75 11.19
N GLN A 881 23.40 8.18 11.36
CA GLN A 881 22.57 7.87 12.51
C GLN A 881 22.40 6.36 12.66
N TRP A 882 21.85 5.67 11.65
CA TRP A 882 21.60 4.23 11.73
C TRP A 882 22.89 3.42 11.78
N GLY A 883 23.95 3.88 11.11
CA GLY A 883 25.28 3.32 11.27
C GLY A 883 25.74 3.37 12.73
N LEU A 884 25.55 4.50 13.43
CA LEU A 884 25.88 4.62 14.85
C LEU A 884 25.01 3.72 15.72
N CYS A 885 23.69 3.69 15.53
CA CYS A 885 22.78 2.83 16.28
C CYS A 885 23.19 1.34 16.22
N ILE A 886 23.57 0.85 15.04
CA ILE A 886 24.06 -0.54 14.87
C ILE A 886 25.35 -0.79 15.68
N TRP A 887 26.27 0.18 15.72
CA TRP A 887 27.48 0.06 16.54
C TRP A 887 27.21 0.23 18.03
N ASP A 888 26.18 0.99 18.41
CA ASP A 888 25.73 1.11 19.79
C ASP A 888 25.26 -0.25 20.32
N ASP A 889 24.47 -0.99 19.54
CA ASP A 889 24.03 -2.36 19.87
C ASP A 889 25.22 -3.33 20.04
N VAL A 890 26.24 -3.22 19.17
CA VAL A 890 27.47 -4.02 19.30
C VAL A 890 28.19 -3.70 20.61
N ILE A 891 28.22 -2.44 21.04
CA ILE A 891 28.84 -2.06 22.32
C ILE A 891 28.01 -2.56 23.50
N GLU A 892 26.70 -2.34 23.47
CA GLU A 892 25.78 -2.67 24.55
C GLU A 892 25.69 -4.17 24.81
N TYR A 893 25.49 -4.97 23.76
CA TYR A 893 25.25 -6.40 23.91
C TYR A 893 26.50 -7.26 23.83
N CYS A 894 27.59 -6.76 23.23
CA CYS A 894 28.85 -7.49 23.05
C CYS A 894 30.07 -6.82 23.71
N GLY A 895 29.87 -5.81 24.56
CA GLY A 895 30.94 -5.28 25.41
C GLY A 895 31.40 -6.31 26.45
N PRO A 896 32.73 -6.47 26.68
CA PRO A 896 33.84 -5.66 26.19
C PRO A 896 34.46 -6.13 24.86
N VAL A 897 34.01 -7.25 24.27
CA VAL A 897 34.56 -7.83 23.03
C VAL A 897 34.43 -6.88 21.83
N SER A 898 33.40 -6.02 21.85
CA SER A 898 33.18 -4.94 20.88
C SER A 898 34.42 -4.08 20.59
N PHE A 899 35.34 -3.93 21.56
CA PHE A 899 36.57 -3.15 21.40
C PHE A 899 37.48 -3.69 20.28
N LYS A 900 37.34 -4.96 19.88
CA LYS A 900 38.01 -5.53 18.69
C LYS A 900 37.76 -4.70 17.42
N TYR A 901 36.59 -4.06 17.31
CA TYR A 901 36.15 -3.32 16.12
C TYR A 901 36.30 -1.80 16.28
N GLN A 902 36.97 -1.32 17.33
CA GLN A 902 37.03 0.11 17.66
C GLN A 902 37.58 1.00 16.53
N GLU A 903 38.44 0.47 15.65
CA GLU A 903 38.99 1.21 14.52
C GLU A 903 37.92 1.68 13.50
N TYR A 904 36.75 1.03 13.48
CA TYR A 904 35.68 1.29 12.52
C TYR A 904 34.67 2.34 12.98
N PHE A 905 34.39 2.42 14.28
CA PHE A 905 33.29 3.24 14.79
C PHE A 905 33.71 4.24 15.87
N LEU A 906 34.78 3.99 16.64
CA LEU A 906 35.05 4.75 17.87
C LEU A 906 35.32 6.23 17.60
N GLN A 907 36.19 6.53 16.64
CA GLN A 907 36.50 7.91 16.25
C GLN A 907 35.30 8.61 15.58
N PRO A 908 34.61 8.00 14.59
CA PRO A 908 33.36 8.54 14.05
C PRO A 908 32.31 8.86 15.13
N MET A 909 32.08 7.95 16.07
CA MET A 909 31.10 8.10 17.15
C MET A 909 31.44 9.27 18.09
N VAL A 910 32.68 9.35 18.58
CA VAL A 910 33.10 10.47 19.44
C VAL A 910 33.05 11.82 18.70
N ALA A 911 33.35 11.83 17.40
CA ALA A 911 33.23 13.04 16.58
C ALA A 911 31.78 13.46 16.36
N ALA A 912 30.87 12.50 16.20
CA ALA A 912 29.46 12.70 15.90
C ALA A 912 28.65 13.30 17.07
N ILE A 913 29.18 13.29 18.30
CA ILE A 913 28.57 13.98 19.46
C ILE A 913 28.26 15.45 19.15
N THR A 914 29.10 16.08 18.32
CA THR A 914 28.96 17.49 17.91
C THR A 914 28.52 17.63 16.44
N ASP A 915 27.85 16.62 15.87
CA ASP A 915 27.27 16.70 14.52
C ASP A 915 26.21 17.81 14.45
N LYS A 916 25.96 18.33 13.25
CA LYS A 916 24.94 19.36 13.02
C LYS A 916 23.51 18.84 13.17
N ASN A 917 23.28 17.55 12.90
CA ASN A 917 21.95 16.93 12.96
C ASN A 917 21.70 16.33 14.34
N ALA A 918 20.49 16.54 14.88
CA ALA A 918 20.14 16.16 16.24
C ALA A 918 20.16 14.64 16.45
N GLU A 919 19.65 13.89 15.48
CA GLU A 919 19.52 12.44 15.48
C GLU A 919 20.89 11.75 15.50
N VAL A 920 21.85 12.29 14.74
CA VAL A 920 23.24 11.81 14.74
C VAL A 920 23.91 12.07 16.08
N ARG A 921 23.66 13.24 16.70
CA ARG A 921 24.16 13.53 18.05
C ARG A 921 23.55 12.61 19.09
N GLN A 922 22.27 12.27 18.95
CA GLN A 922 21.55 11.39 19.87
C GLN A 922 22.17 9.99 19.87
N ALA A 923 22.30 9.37 18.69
CA ALA A 923 22.96 8.07 18.55
C ALA A 923 24.39 8.09 19.10
N ALA A 924 25.19 9.11 18.74
CA ALA A 924 26.56 9.24 19.25
C ALA A 924 26.63 9.38 20.78
N ALA A 925 25.70 10.13 21.38
CA ALA A 925 25.62 10.29 22.83
C ALA A 925 25.22 8.97 23.51
N TYR A 926 24.22 8.28 22.97
CA TYR A 926 23.79 6.95 23.43
C TYR A 926 24.97 5.97 23.41
N GLY A 927 25.67 5.84 22.28
CA GLY A 927 26.88 5.05 22.10
C GLY A 927 27.95 5.29 23.16
N CYS A 928 28.21 6.56 23.50
CA CYS A 928 29.14 6.92 24.57
C CYS A 928 28.65 6.50 25.95
N GLY A 929 27.34 6.55 26.20
CA GLY A 929 26.71 6.07 27.43
C GLY A 929 26.86 4.56 27.60
N VAL A 930 26.48 3.78 26.58
CA VAL A 930 26.61 2.31 26.62
C VAL A 930 28.06 1.84 26.62
N MET A 931 28.98 2.61 26.01
CA MET A 931 30.42 2.38 26.09
C MET A 931 30.94 2.47 27.52
N ALA A 932 30.43 3.40 28.33
CA ALA A 932 30.77 3.45 29.75
C ALA A 932 30.17 2.29 30.55
N GLN A 933 28.92 1.92 30.26
CA GLN A 933 28.18 0.92 31.01
C GLN A 933 28.60 -0.52 30.70
N PHE A 934 28.86 -0.84 29.44
CA PHE A 934 29.07 -2.21 28.96
C PHE A 934 30.44 -2.43 28.29
N GLY A 935 31.08 -1.37 27.77
CA GLY A 935 32.32 -1.49 26.98
C GLY A 935 33.57 -1.92 27.75
N GLY A 936 33.63 -1.70 29.07
CA GLY A 936 34.78 -2.04 29.91
C GLY A 936 35.95 -1.03 29.84
N GLU A 937 37.05 -1.31 30.56
CA GLU A 937 38.13 -0.35 30.82
C GLU A 937 38.89 0.14 29.56
N ASN A 938 38.86 -0.64 28.48
CA ASN A 938 39.57 -0.29 27.24
C ASN A 938 39.06 1.01 26.60
N TYR A 939 37.80 1.38 26.85
CA TYR A 939 37.21 2.62 26.33
C TYR A 939 37.49 3.87 27.18
N ALA A 940 38.18 3.74 28.33
CA ALA A 940 38.42 4.83 29.26
C ALA A 940 39.05 6.09 28.63
N GLN A 941 39.91 5.92 27.62
CA GLN A 941 40.52 7.05 26.89
C GLN A 941 39.48 7.77 26.02
N ALA A 942 38.65 7.03 25.29
CA ALA A 942 37.63 7.60 24.42
C ALA A 942 36.55 8.33 25.23
N LEU A 943 36.13 7.77 26.38
CA LEU A 943 35.16 8.42 27.27
C LEU A 943 35.70 9.75 27.83
N ARG A 944 37.01 9.84 28.12
CA ARG A 944 37.68 11.09 28.52
C ARG A 944 37.67 12.14 27.39
N GLU A 945 37.77 11.71 26.14
CA GLU A 945 37.67 12.58 24.97
C GLU A 945 36.23 12.99 24.63
N ALA A 946 35.25 12.12 24.93
CA ALA A 946 33.83 12.36 24.70
C ALA A 946 33.22 13.33 25.72
N LEU A 947 33.62 13.27 26.99
CA LEU A 947 33.07 14.12 28.06
C LEU A 947 32.98 15.63 27.73
N PRO A 948 34.05 16.31 27.25
CA PRO A 948 33.95 17.73 26.92
C PRO A 948 32.99 18.01 25.77
N ARG A 949 32.86 17.08 24.81
CA ARG A 949 31.91 17.19 23.69
C ARG A 949 30.47 17.01 24.16
N LEU A 950 30.20 16.02 25.01
CA LEU A 950 28.88 15.83 25.62
C LEU A 950 28.49 17.07 26.43
N THR A 951 29.43 17.60 27.22
CA THR A 951 29.22 18.83 28.01
C THR A 951 28.91 20.03 27.10
N GLN A 952 29.57 20.14 25.95
CA GLN A 952 29.30 21.18 24.96
C GLN A 952 27.86 21.10 24.44
N VAL A 953 27.36 19.91 24.10
CA VAL A 953 25.98 19.71 23.63
C VAL A 953 24.98 20.09 24.73
N ILE A 954 25.23 19.65 25.96
CA ILE A 954 24.33 19.93 27.10
C ILE A 954 24.26 21.42 27.42
N GLN A 955 25.39 22.12 27.30
CA GLN A 955 25.51 23.55 27.62
C GLN A 955 25.19 24.47 26.44
N ASP A 956 24.85 23.91 25.27
CA ASP A 956 24.41 24.72 24.14
C ASP A 956 23.16 25.54 24.53
N PRO A 957 23.10 26.85 24.22
CA PRO A 957 21.94 27.67 24.54
C PRO A 957 20.62 27.13 23.97
N GLU A 958 20.67 26.41 22.86
CA GLU A 958 19.52 25.84 22.14
C GLU A 958 19.29 24.36 22.50
N SER A 959 20.00 23.81 23.50
CA SER A 959 19.95 22.39 23.88
C SER A 959 18.58 21.90 24.36
N ARG A 960 17.71 22.82 24.80
CA ARG A 960 16.35 22.52 25.29
C ARG A 960 15.24 22.89 24.31
N GLU A 961 15.58 23.26 23.09
CA GLU A 961 14.59 23.37 22.00
C GLU A 961 14.10 21.98 21.59
N VAL A 962 12.89 21.91 21.02
CA VAL A 962 12.19 20.64 20.71
C VAL A 962 13.07 19.69 19.89
N GLU A 963 13.76 20.20 18.87
CA GLU A 963 14.64 19.42 17.99
C GLU A 963 15.91 18.91 18.70
N ASN A 964 16.44 19.67 19.66
CA ASN A 964 17.70 19.37 20.34
C ASN A 964 17.52 18.67 21.68
N LEU A 965 16.28 18.50 22.14
CA LEU A 965 15.99 17.90 23.43
C LEU A 965 16.40 16.41 23.49
N PRO A 966 16.05 15.54 22.51
CA PRO A 966 16.47 14.14 22.53
C PRO A 966 17.99 13.91 22.62
N PRO A 967 18.86 14.55 21.79
CA PRO A 967 20.31 14.38 21.93
C PRO A 967 20.85 14.96 23.23
N THR A 968 20.24 16.01 23.77
CA THR A 968 20.67 16.62 25.04
C THR A 968 20.37 15.71 26.22
N GLU A 969 19.17 15.11 26.27
CA GLU A 969 18.79 14.15 27.31
C GLU A 969 19.70 12.90 27.27
N ASN A 970 19.96 12.37 26.07
CA ASN A 970 20.92 11.28 25.87
C ASN A 970 22.34 11.67 26.30
N ALA A 971 22.79 12.90 26.02
CA ALA A 971 24.11 13.37 26.46
C ALA A 971 24.21 13.49 27.99
N ILE A 972 23.17 13.99 28.66
CA ILE A 972 23.09 14.03 30.13
C ILE A 972 23.18 12.61 30.69
N SER A 973 22.45 11.67 30.09
CA SER A 973 22.48 10.28 30.53
C SER A 973 23.82 9.61 30.25
N ALA A 974 24.47 9.88 29.11
CA ALA A 974 25.81 9.38 28.81
C ALA A 974 26.83 9.81 29.87
N VAL A 975 26.81 11.09 30.28
CA VAL A 975 27.66 11.57 31.38
C VAL A 975 27.29 10.89 32.70
N THR A 976 26.00 10.64 32.95
CA THR A 976 25.51 9.88 34.11
C THR A 976 26.07 8.46 34.14
N LYS A 977 25.97 7.73 33.03
CA LYS A 977 26.49 6.37 32.84
C LYS A 977 28.01 6.35 33.02
N MET A 978 28.74 7.33 32.47
CA MET A 978 30.19 7.48 32.69
C MET A 978 30.54 7.65 34.17
N MET A 979 29.84 8.54 34.88
CA MET A 979 30.05 8.76 36.31
C MET A 979 29.77 7.52 37.15
N LYS A 980 28.72 6.76 36.82
CA LYS A 980 28.29 5.57 37.56
C LYS A 980 29.20 4.36 37.33
N TYR A 981 29.53 4.08 36.07
CA TYR A 981 30.18 2.83 35.68
C TYR A 981 31.69 2.97 35.44
N GLN A 982 32.19 4.19 35.19
CA GLN A 982 33.62 4.47 34.95
C GLN A 982 34.18 5.61 35.85
N PRO A 983 33.94 5.60 37.17
CA PRO A 983 34.33 6.72 38.05
C PRO A 983 35.86 6.94 38.10
N GLY A 984 36.67 5.90 37.87
CA GLY A 984 38.13 6.00 37.86
C GLY A 984 38.72 6.77 36.67
N SER A 985 37.91 7.05 35.65
CA SER A 985 38.34 7.77 34.44
C SER A 985 38.00 9.27 34.48
N LEU A 986 37.35 9.75 35.55
CA LEU A 986 36.73 11.08 35.62
C LEU A 986 36.99 11.79 36.96
N GLU A 987 37.06 13.12 36.92
CA GLU A 987 37.06 13.98 38.12
C GLU A 987 35.59 14.21 38.58
N MET A 988 35.00 13.18 39.20
CA MET A 988 33.59 13.08 39.60
C MET A 988 33.05 14.32 40.32
N ASP A 989 33.79 14.83 41.30
CA ASP A 989 33.34 15.93 42.16
C ASP A 989 33.07 17.22 41.36
N SER A 990 33.86 17.47 40.32
CA SER A 990 33.71 18.64 39.45
C SER A 990 32.49 18.53 38.53
N ILE A 991 32.19 17.32 38.06
CA ILE A 991 31.10 17.06 37.13
C ILE A 991 29.76 17.07 37.88
N LEU A 992 29.68 16.45 39.06
CA LEU A 992 28.47 16.37 39.88
C LEU A 992 27.86 17.74 40.20
N GLN A 993 28.71 18.77 40.41
CA GLN A 993 28.24 20.14 40.64
C GLN A 993 27.46 20.72 39.45
N HIS A 994 27.87 20.37 38.23
CA HIS A 994 27.21 20.82 37.00
C HIS A 994 26.05 19.91 36.63
N TRP A 995 26.20 18.60 36.80
CA TRP A 995 25.20 17.59 36.45
C TRP A 995 23.83 17.85 37.09
N LEU A 996 23.78 18.23 38.37
CA LEU A 996 22.53 18.55 39.05
C LEU A 996 21.78 19.74 38.40
N SER A 997 22.51 20.67 37.76
CA SER A 997 21.92 21.81 37.06
C SER A 997 21.30 21.42 35.71
N TRP A 998 21.70 20.29 35.14
CA TRP A 998 21.16 19.76 33.89
C TRP A 998 19.87 18.97 34.09
N LEU A 999 19.45 18.72 35.33
CA LEU A 999 18.17 18.06 35.61
C LEU A 999 17.04 19.10 35.74
N PRO A 1000 15.79 18.75 35.39
CA PRO A 1000 15.29 17.40 35.07
C PRO A 1000 15.47 16.97 33.61
N VAL A 1001 15.34 15.65 33.40
CA VAL A 1001 15.14 14.96 32.12
C VAL A 1001 13.74 14.34 32.17
N LYS A 1002 12.99 14.43 31.06
CA LYS A 1002 11.54 14.18 31.06
C LYS A 1002 11.04 13.37 29.86
N GLU A 1003 11.64 13.50 28.69
CA GLU A 1003 11.06 12.95 27.45
C GLU A 1003 11.51 11.51 27.22
N ASP A 1004 12.82 11.27 27.22
CA ASP A 1004 13.40 9.95 26.99
C ASP A 1004 13.23 9.05 28.22
N LYS A 1005 12.25 8.14 28.18
CA LYS A 1005 11.86 7.32 29.33
C LYS A 1005 12.93 6.30 29.72
N GLU A 1006 13.65 5.76 28.73
CA GLU A 1006 14.73 4.80 28.97
C GLU A 1006 15.91 5.49 29.67
N GLU A 1007 16.31 6.66 29.16
CA GLU A 1007 17.41 7.42 29.75
C GLU A 1007 17.04 8.05 31.10
N CYS A 1008 15.77 8.41 31.31
CA CYS A 1008 15.25 8.81 32.61
C CYS A 1008 15.55 7.75 33.68
N VAL A 1009 15.32 6.47 33.40
CA VAL A 1009 15.54 5.38 34.37
C VAL A 1009 16.98 5.39 34.87
N HIS A 1010 17.97 5.57 33.98
CA HIS A 1010 19.38 5.63 34.35
C HIS A 1010 19.72 6.85 35.21
N ILE A 1011 19.24 8.02 34.82
CA ILE A 1011 19.49 9.29 35.49
C ILE A 1011 18.91 9.32 36.89
N TYR A 1012 17.62 8.97 37.04
CA TYR A 1012 16.96 9.01 38.34
C TYR A 1012 17.43 7.87 39.25
N ASN A 1013 17.80 6.69 38.72
CA ASN A 1013 18.45 5.67 39.55
C ASN A 1013 19.80 6.15 40.10
N PHE A 1014 20.60 6.86 39.29
CA PHE A 1014 21.86 7.45 39.77
C PHE A 1014 21.63 8.59 40.78
N LEU A 1015 20.60 9.42 40.58
CA LEU A 1015 20.19 10.43 41.57
C LEU A 1015 19.83 9.76 42.91
N CYS A 1016 19.07 8.67 42.88
CA CYS A 1016 18.75 7.88 44.06
C CYS A 1016 20.03 7.33 44.73
N ASP A 1017 20.98 6.79 43.97
CA ASP A 1017 22.26 6.29 44.49
C ASP A 1017 23.02 7.40 45.27
N LEU A 1018 23.01 8.64 44.74
CA LEU A 1018 23.68 9.80 45.33
C LEU A 1018 22.96 10.32 46.59
N VAL A 1019 21.63 10.31 46.60
CA VAL A 1019 20.83 10.73 47.76
C VAL A 1019 20.95 9.70 48.89
N GLU A 1020 20.80 8.42 48.59
CA GLU A 1020 20.91 7.32 49.55
C GLU A 1020 22.31 7.23 50.18
N SER A 1021 23.35 7.55 49.40
CA SER A 1021 24.74 7.62 49.89
C SER A 1021 25.08 8.89 50.68
N ASN A 1022 24.12 9.80 50.88
CA ASN A 1022 24.31 11.11 51.53
C ASN A 1022 25.43 11.94 50.88
N ASN A 1023 25.47 11.98 49.55
CA ASN A 1023 26.50 12.70 48.80
C ASN A 1023 26.43 14.22 49.08
N VAL A 1024 27.49 14.77 49.68
CA VAL A 1024 27.55 16.17 50.14
C VAL A 1024 27.50 17.18 48.99
N ILE A 1025 27.93 16.80 47.79
CA ILE A 1025 27.93 17.69 46.61
C ILE A 1025 26.50 17.84 46.09
N VAL A 1026 25.76 16.73 45.99
CA VAL A 1026 24.37 16.71 45.49
C VAL A 1026 23.41 17.32 46.49
N LEU A 1027 23.49 16.93 47.76
CA LEU A 1027 22.63 17.44 48.82
C LEU A 1027 23.01 18.88 49.23
N GLY A 1028 24.25 19.28 48.97
CA GLY A 1028 24.81 20.55 49.41
C GLY A 1028 25.12 20.59 50.92
N PRO A 1029 25.96 21.53 51.37
CA PRO A 1029 26.25 21.70 52.79
C PRO A 1029 24.95 21.94 53.58
N ASN A 1030 24.71 21.16 54.63
CA ASN A 1030 23.47 21.19 55.43
C ASN A 1030 22.18 20.96 54.60
N ASN A 1031 22.24 20.12 53.56
CA ASN A 1031 21.09 19.79 52.70
C ASN A 1031 20.51 21.01 51.96
N SER A 1032 21.34 22.00 51.62
CA SER A 1032 20.89 23.23 50.96
C SER A 1032 20.25 23.00 49.57
N ASN A 1033 20.62 21.93 48.88
CA ASN A 1033 20.10 21.59 47.55
C ASN A 1033 18.88 20.66 47.60
N LEU A 1034 18.47 20.22 48.79
CA LEU A 1034 17.35 19.29 48.95
C LEU A 1034 16.02 19.77 48.32
N PRO A 1035 15.64 21.06 48.40
CA PRO A 1035 14.46 21.56 47.70
C PRO A 1035 14.57 21.38 46.18
N ARG A 1036 15.76 21.61 45.60
CA ARG A 1036 16.00 21.42 44.16
C ARG A 1036 15.91 19.94 43.78
N VAL A 1037 16.49 19.05 44.59
CA VAL A 1037 16.39 17.59 44.39
C VAL A 1037 14.93 17.14 44.42
N LEU A 1038 14.14 17.62 45.38
CA LEU A 1038 12.71 17.31 45.44
C LEU A 1038 11.95 17.85 44.22
N GLY A 1039 12.29 19.05 43.73
CA GLY A 1039 11.71 19.62 42.52
C GLY A 1039 12.01 18.79 41.27
N ILE A 1040 13.25 18.30 41.12
CA ILE A 1040 13.65 17.40 40.03
C ILE A 1040 12.85 16.10 40.08
N ILE A 1041 12.68 15.50 41.27
CA ILE A 1041 11.87 14.29 41.45
C ILE A 1041 10.41 14.56 41.08
N ALA A 1042 9.84 15.68 41.53
CA ALA A 1042 8.46 16.06 41.22
C ALA A 1042 8.24 16.26 39.72
N ASP A 1043 9.20 16.89 39.04
CA ASP A 1043 9.21 17.08 37.60
C ASP A 1043 9.25 15.75 36.83
N GLY A 1044 10.09 14.80 37.27
CA GLY A 1044 10.17 13.46 36.68
C GLY A 1044 8.91 12.64 36.91
N VAL A 1045 8.34 12.69 38.11
CA VAL A 1045 7.05 12.04 38.44
C VAL A 1045 5.90 12.63 37.63
N ALA A 1046 5.84 13.95 37.49
CA ALA A 1046 4.82 14.61 36.67
C ALA A 1046 4.91 14.21 35.20
N ALA A 1047 6.12 13.95 34.71
CA ALA A 1047 6.38 13.46 33.35
C ALA A 1047 6.33 11.92 33.25
N ASP A 1048 5.98 11.20 34.30
CA ASP A 1048 5.95 9.73 34.35
C ASP A 1048 7.29 9.06 33.93
N ALA A 1049 8.40 9.70 34.29
CA ALA A 1049 9.76 9.29 33.96
C ALA A 1049 10.20 7.98 34.65
N HIS A 1050 9.39 7.45 35.57
CA HIS A 1050 9.66 6.21 36.32
C HIS A 1050 8.84 5.01 35.84
N SER A 1051 7.93 5.20 34.87
CA SER A 1051 6.96 4.20 34.42
C SER A 1051 7.57 2.88 33.97
N GLN A 1052 8.78 2.91 33.39
CA GLN A 1052 9.45 1.73 32.87
C GLN A 1052 10.24 0.92 33.91
N ASP A 1053 10.44 1.43 35.12
CA ASP A 1053 11.19 0.74 36.19
C ASP A 1053 10.44 0.80 37.54
N GLN A 1054 9.84 -0.33 37.92
CA GLN A 1054 9.17 -0.48 39.22
C GLN A 1054 10.15 -0.31 40.40
N GLY A 1055 11.40 -0.74 40.24
CA GLY A 1055 12.45 -0.56 41.25
C GLY A 1055 12.74 0.92 41.47
N LEU A 1056 12.89 1.70 40.40
CA LEU A 1056 13.03 3.15 40.48
C LEU A 1056 11.83 3.80 41.15
N THR A 1057 10.61 3.43 40.74
CA THR A 1057 9.36 3.92 41.35
C THR A 1057 9.36 3.73 42.86
N GLN A 1058 9.77 2.54 43.33
CA GLN A 1058 9.85 2.23 44.75
C GLN A 1058 10.93 3.05 45.49
N ARG A 1059 12.10 3.25 44.86
CA ARG A 1059 13.20 4.05 45.43
C ARG A 1059 12.81 5.51 45.58
N LEU A 1060 12.24 6.12 44.54
CA LEU A 1060 11.74 7.49 44.56
C LEU A 1060 10.67 7.67 45.63
N THR A 1061 9.71 6.74 45.71
CA THR A 1061 8.68 6.73 46.77
C THR A 1061 9.30 6.72 48.17
N THR A 1062 10.33 5.89 48.36
CA THR A 1062 11.01 5.77 49.65
C THR A 1062 11.72 7.06 50.04
N ILE A 1063 12.45 7.68 49.10
CA ILE A 1063 13.15 8.95 49.31
C ILE A 1063 12.16 10.07 49.66
N VAL A 1064 11.08 10.21 48.89
CA VAL A 1064 10.06 11.25 49.13
C VAL A 1064 9.37 11.06 50.49
N ARG A 1065 9.03 9.82 50.87
CA ARG A 1065 8.46 9.52 52.21
C ARG A 1065 9.44 9.79 53.35
N GLN A 1066 10.73 9.53 53.17
CA GLN A 1066 11.75 9.86 54.16
C GLN A 1066 11.87 11.38 54.36
N MET A 1067 11.83 12.16 53.27
CA MET A 1067 11.80 13.63 53.34
C MET A 1067 10.54 14.13 54.07
N GLN A 1068 9.38 13.54 53.79
CA GLN A 1068 8.12 13.88 54.45
C GLN A 1068 8.16 13.63 55.98
N GLY A 1069 8.86 12.58 56.42
CA GLY A 1069 9.06 12.29 57.84
C GLY A 1069 9.79 13.38 58.63
N SER A 1070 10.48 14.30 57.93
CA SER A 1070 11.20 15.43 58.53
C SER A 1070 10.38 16.72 58.39
N GLY A 1071 9.39 16.94 59.27
CA GLY A 1071 8.34 17.96 59.11
C GLY A 1071 8.79 19.38 58.74
N ASP A 1072 9.79 19.94 59.42
CA ASP A 1072 10.29 21.30 59.12
C ASP A 1072 11.01 21.37 57.75
N LEU A 1073 11.73 20.29 57.39
CA LEU A 1073 12.45 20.14 56.13
C LEU A 1073 11.48 19.96 54.96
N TRP A 1074 10.45 19.13 55.13
CA TRP A 1074 9.39 18.89 54.15
C TRP A 1074 8.63 20.17 53.79
N THR A 1075 8.23 20.94 54.81
CA THR A 1075 7.52 22.21 54.63
C THR A 1075 8.39 23.21 53.86
N THR A 1076 9.70 23.24 54.15
CA THR A 1076 10.65 24.12 53.47
C THR A 1076 10.86 23.74 52.01
N CYS A 1077 10.94 22.43 51.71
CA CYS A 1077 11.15 21.95 50.34
C CYS A 1077 9.88 22.09 49.48
N THR A 1078 8.71 21.71 50.02
CA THR A 1078 7.44 21.75 49.28
C THR A 1078 6.97 23.18 48.99
N ALA A 1079 7.30 24.16 49.84
CA ALA A 1079 7.01 25.57 49.60
C ALA A 1079 7.74 26.17 48.38
N GLN A 1080 8.78 25.51 47.85
CA GLN A 1080 9.51 25.93 46.66
C GLN A 1080 9.01 25.26 45.36
N LEU A 1081 8.07 24.31 45.47
CA LEU A 1081 7.50 23.60 44.33
C LEU A 1081 6.35 24.37 43.69
N THR A 1082 6.13 24.18 42.40
CA THR A 1082 4.93 24.68 41.71
C THR A 1082 3.68 23.90 42.15
N PRO A 1083 2.46 24.46 41.98
CA PRO A 1083 1.22 23.72 42.27
C PRO A 1083 1.14 22.37 41.56
N ASP A 1084 1.55 22.32 40.30
CA ASP A 1084 1.55 21.10 39.49
C ASP A 1084 2.52 20.04 40.04
N GLN A 1085 3.72 20.46 40.45
CA GLN A 1085 4.70 19.58 41.10
C GLN A 1085 4.20 19.05 42.44
N GLN A 1086 3.54 19.87 43.24
CA GLN A 1086 2.92 19.44 44.50
C GLN A 1086 1.82 18.41 44.24
N GLN A 1087 0.96 18.67 43.25
CA GLN A 1087 -0.12 17.75 42.87
C GLN A 1087 0.42 16.42 42.34
N ALA A 1088 1.48 16.45 41.53
CA ALA A 1088 2.14 15.25 41.02
C ALA A 1088 2.70 14.39 42.16
N LEU A 1089 3.41 14.98 43.13
CA LEU A 1089 3.92 14.27 44.30
C LEU A 1089 2.80 13.70 45.18
N VAL A 1090 1.71 14.44 45.40
CA VAL A 1090 0.56 13.96 46.17
C VAL A 1090 -0.06 12.75 45.48
N SER A 1091 -0.34 12.86 44.18
CA SER A 1091 -0.93 11.79 43.38
C SER A 1091 -0.03 10.54 43.39
N PHE A 1092 1.27 10.72 43.20
CA PHE A 1092 2.26 9.64 43.22
C PHE A 1092 2.35 8.90 44.57
N MET A 1093 2.18 9.62 45.68
CA MET A 1093 2.19 9.00 47.02
C MET A 1093 0.87 8.29 47.37
N GLU A 1094 -0.24 8.68 46.73
CA GLU A 1094 -1.58 8.12 46.94
C GLU A 1094 -1.85 6.86 46.09
N THR A 1095 -1.04 6.60 45.06
CA THR A 1095 -1.16 5.39 44.23
C THR A 1095 -0.96 4.11 45.07
N PRO A 1096 -1.92 3.17 45.09
CA PRO A 1096 -1.78 1.91 45.82
C PRO A 1096 -0.60 1.11 45.26
N GLN A 1097 0.30 0.63 46.13
CA GLN A 1097 1.33 -0.34 45.74
C GLN A 1097 0.65 -1.68 45.45
N THR A 1098 0.43 -1.99 44.17
CA THR A 1098 -0.01 -3.31 43.69
C THR A 1098 1.16 -4.29 43.65
#